data_AF-A0A8C3QDC7-F1
#
_entry.id   AF-A0A8C3QDC7-F1
#
_cell.length_a   1.000
_cell.length_b   1.000
_cell.length_c   1.000
_cell.angle_alpha   90.00
_cell.angle_beta   90.00
_cell.angle_gamma   90.00
#
_symmetry.space_group_name_H-M   'P 1'
#
loop_
_entity.id
_entity.type
_entity.pdbx_description
1 polymer ?
#
loop_
_entity_poly.entity_id
_entity_poly.type
_entity_poly.pdbx_seq_one_letter_code
_entity_poly.pdbx_strand_id
1 'polypeptide(L)'
;FFDIHINYDFTKGYLDLVVTYVSLVLLLARAEERRLLLGLYQCAHEMSHGASEPGFPRLAQMVLEYEHPLKKLPEEFGPHTKVGQGSQQGHPPSGPPGVSRRCPLGFLVCPGALGARPCQELWRQALRGSLFVTLVRDEAVAVHKVTEELLGGILGGVLGDFGRGGFWEVLGGIWEILGGPDPLSVPPPPQALLVFVALSLCRDEVSWLSRHAEHVTKSKNPEDFSDSRIAELLFLLEQLRALVRRHLRLLRRYHRQYLARFDALVLSDVIQNLSVCPEEESVILSSFVTLSPCLSVPAVDDQEQFDFTALRLDWFRLQAYTSVAKAALPLSSNGDVGRAMSLVVFHTRLLDRPEELLDETSDLSHLCFYPRPLERMFALTLDEPSMLLFAIAFPLLCAHFSRCQHPMCPEEVGDAAALGLCHKFLEELARVGSGCVLDACAEQHNLSQQLLPKHCAATISRARVKKTPKQPPRKGDPQRDKPGTESQRRDRTLTTNMDKLHLTLAELSLSLNHVPNFTVFGHTVTPAEYLSSHLETRLTKAIVAMAGYSQASQEVARPSEVLAGLVAYMGLVQRLGHLVALDTARLLRAVLLQQSHPRDGSGQPTLTAIYTDWYLEALLRQASTGAVLLSPALQAFTTVPREEQPPFSAAEFSDVSEMRALAELIGPYGMRFLSENLMWHVGSQVTELKKLVVENMDTLVQLRCCRAEQRPALLPRLSSAENVLKRMTIIGEILNFRAMAQQGLREVFSQHCPFLMGPIECLADVVTPDTDIQVTLSIFELASAAGVPCEVDPALVAALAGHRTGHNNNVHCLAKAIVQLSAALFTVHSKNIETHLKEFLLLASSSLLQLAQEPDKARLRNQDSIVLLLHLIVAESSFLTLDMLESCFPYVLLRNAFRQVCREPPGRAPPH
;
A
#
# COMPACT_ATOMS: atom_id res chain seq x y z
N PHE A 1 51.95 -25.98 19.49
CA PHE A 1 52.05 -25.83 18.04
C PHE A 1 50.74 -25.22 17.56
N PHE A 2 50.80 -24.24 16.66
CA PHE A 2 49.63 -23.55 16.13
C PHE A 2 49.90 -23.24 14.66
N ASP A 3 49.06 -23.79 13.79
CA ASP A 3 49.06 -23.60 12.34
C ASP A 3 47.63 -23.77 11.85
N ILE A 4 47.04 -22.70 11.33
CA ILE A 4 45.66 -22.66 10.87
C ILE A 4 45.38 -23.64 9.70
N HIS A 5 46.42 -24.12 9.01
CA HIS A 5 46.32 -25.12 7.95
C HIS A 5 46.42 -26.58 8.42
N ILE A 6 46.73 -26.84 9.70
CA ILE A 6 46.96 -28.20 10.24
C ILE A 6 46.12 -28.46 11.50
N ASN A 7 46.12 -27.54 12.48
CA ASN A 7 45.26 -27.62 13.66
C ASN A 7 44.29 -26.43 13.69
N TYR A 8 43.41 -26.41 12.67
CA TYR A 8 42.47 -25.32 12.39
C TYR A 8 41.62 -24.94 13.59
N ASP A 9 40.88 -25.89 14.18
CA ASP A 9 39.91 -25.58 15.25
C ASP A 9 40.62 -25.11 16.53
N PHE A 10 41.76 -25.72 16.87
CA PHE A 10 42.57 -25.35 18.04
C PHE A 10 43.22 -23.97 17.88
N THR A 11 43.74 -23.65 16.68
CA THR A 11 44.27 -22.31 16.37
C THR A 11 43.17 -21.26 16.29
N LYS A 12 42.03 -21.57 15.68
CA LYS A 12 40.84 -20.71 15.63
C LYS A 12 40.34 -20.39 17.05
N GLY A 13 40.13 -21.40 17.88
CA GLY A 13 39.63 -21.25 19.25
C GLY A 13 40.56 -20.41 20.14
N TYR A 14 41.88 -20.60 20.02
CA TYR A 14 42.85 -19.75 20.72
C TYR A 14 42.77 -18.28 20.26
N LEU A 15 42.76 -18.03 18.96
CA LEU A 15 42.67 -16.66 18.41
C LEU A 15 41.33 -15.98 18.76
N ASP A 16 40.21 -16.70 18.69
CA ASP A 16 38.89 -16.17 19.02
C ASP A 16 38.74 -15.88 20.52
N LEU A 17 39.34 -16.69 21.40
CA LEU A 17 39.39 -16.42 22.84
C LEU A 17 40.19 -15.13 23.14
N VAL A 18 41.37 -14.98 22.56
CA VAL A 18 42.21 -13.78 22.73
C VAL A 18 41.49 -12.54 22.17
N VAL A 19 40.92 -12.61 20.98
CA VAL A 19 40.16 -11.50 20.39
C VAL A 19 38.94 -11.14 21.22
N THR A 20 38.21 -12.13 21.75
CA THR A 20 37.05 -11.91 22.61
C THR A 20 37.45 -11.21 23.91
N TYR A 21 38.50 -11.70 24.60
CA TYR A 21 39.02 -11.08 25.81
C TYR A 21 39.45 -9.62 25.58
N VAL A 22 40.25 -9.37 24.54
CA VAL A 22 40.71 -8.02 24.17
C VAL A 22 39.54 -7.10 23.81
N SER A 23 38.54 -7.60 23.10
CA SER A 23 37.36 -6.83 22.72
C SER A 23 36.51 -6.47 23.95
N LEU A 24 36.32 -7.41 24.88
CA LEU A 24 35.58 -7.21 26.12
C LEU A 24 36.30 -6.24 27.07
N VAL A 25 37.63 -6.33 27.20
CA VAL A 25 38.44 -5.41 27.99
C VAL A 25 38.40 -3.99 27.40
N LEU A 26 38.46 -3.84 26.08
CA LEU A 26 38.32 -2.54 25.40
C LEU A 26 36.90 -1.96 25.55
N LEU A 27 35.86 -2.80 25.48
CA LEU A 27 34.47 -2.38 25.69
C LEU A 27 34.21 -1.96 27.15
N LEU A 28 34.71 -2.72 28.12
CA LEU A 28 34.66 -2.35 29.55
C LEU A 28 35.38 -1.01 29.80
N ALA A 29 36.49 -0.74 29.11
CA ALA A 29 37.19 0.54 29.24
C ALA A 29 36.40 1.73 28.69
N ARG A 30 35.48 1.52 27.73
CA ARG A 30 34.56 2.55 27.19
C ARG A 30 33.38 2.86 28.11
N ALA A 31 33.00 1.96 29.02
CA ALA A 31 31.92 2.21 29.98
C ALA A 31 32.35 3.22 31.04
N GLU A 32 32.16 4.52 30.79
CA GLU A 32 32.65 5.61 31.64
C GLU A 32 32.15 5.51 33.09
N GLU A 33 30.85 5.24 33.27
CA GLU A 33 30.20 5.18 34.59
C GLU A 33 30.53 3.92 35.40
N ARG A 34 31.33 2.96 34.88
CA ARG A 34 31.60 1.67 35.55
C ARG A 34 32.10 1.80 37.00
N ARG A 35 32.88 2.85 37.29
CA ARG A 35 33.38 3.15 38.64
C ARG A 35 32.28 3.64 39.57
N LEU A 36 31.37 4.46 39.05
CA LEU A 36 30.24 4.99 39.80
C LEU A 36 29.23 3.89 40.13
N LEU A 37 28.86 3.07 39.14
CA LEU A 37 27.92 1.96 39.32
C LEU A 37 28.41 0.94 40.35
N LEU A 38 29.67 0.50 40.26
CA LEU A 38 30.27 -0.42 41.22
C LEU A 38 30.38 0.19 42.62
N GLY A 39 30.78 1.46 42.73
CA GLY A 39 30.85 2.16 44.03
C GLY A 39 29.49 2.37 44.69
N LEU A 40 28.46 2.72 43.91
CA LEU A 40 27.08 2.88 44.41
C LEU A 40 26.49 1.54 44.88
N TYR A 41 26.67 0.47 44.10
CA TYR A 41 26.25 -0.87 44.50
C TYR A 41 26.94 -1.31 45.80
N GLN A 42 28.26 -1.09 45.90
CA GLN A 42 29.04 -1.42 47.09
C GLN A 42 28.54 -0.67 48.33
N CYS A 43 28.36 0.65 48.25
CA CYS A 43 27.84 1.44 49.37
C CYS A 43 26.44 0.97 49.79
N ALA A 44 25.56 0.65 48.83
CA ALA A 44 24.24 0.11 49.13
C ALA A 44 24.30 -1.28 49.79
N HIS A 45 25.22 -2.16 49.36
CA HIS A 45 25.46 -3.46 49.96
C HIS A 45 25.97 -3.34 51.40
N GLU A 46 27.00 -2.50 51.62
CA GLU A 46 27.58 -2.24 52.94
C GLU A 46 26.56 -1.65 53.92
N MET A 47 25.74 -0.69 53.47
CA MET A 47 24.66 -0.12 54.28
C MET A 47 23.53 -1.12 54.59
N SER A 48 23.30 -2.12 53.73
CA SER A 48 22.23 -3.10 53.91
C SER A 48 22.64 -4.32 54.74
N HIS A 49 23.89 -4.76 54.62
CA HIS A 49 24.40 -6.01 55.24
C HIS A 49 25.45 -5.77 56.34
N GLY A 50 25.89 -4.53 56.55
CA GLY A 50 26.94 -4.18 57.51
C GLY A 50 28.36 -4.63 57.11
N ALA A 51 28.53 -5.13 55.87
CA ALA A 51 29.77 -5.71 55.38
C ALA A 51 29.97 -5.50 53.87
N SER A 52 31.25 -5.41 53.48
CA SER A 52 31.72 -5.34 52.10
C SER A 52 31.24 -6.54 51.27
N GLU A 53 30.84 -6.34 50.01
CA GLU A 53 30.62 -7.46 49.09
C GLU A 53 31.96 -8.18 48.83
N PRO A 54 32.04 -9.52 48.97
CA PRO A 54 33.32 -10.25 48.93
C PRO A 54 34.04 -10.25 47.57
N GLY A 55 33.32 -10.08 46.45
CA GLY A 55 33.90 -9.94 45.12
C GLY A 55 34.45 -8.52 44.83
N PHE A 56 33.85 -7.48 45.41
CA PHE A 56 34.12 -6.08 45.10
C PHE A 56 35.60 -5.69 45.16
N PRO A 57 36.42 -6.05 46.16
CA PRO A 57 37.83 -5.66 46.18
C PRO A 57 38.61 -6.14 44.94
N ARG A 58 38.33 -7.36 44.48
CA ARG A 58 38.94 -7.95 43.27
C ARG A 58 38.42 -7.29 41.99
N LEU A 59 37.12 -7.01 41.94
CA LEU A 59 36.47 -6.39 40.78
C LEU A 59 36.90 -4.92 40.62
N ALA A 60 36.99 -4.17 41.72
CA ALA A 60 37.50 -2.81 41.77
C ALA A 60 38.98 -2.76 41.35
N GLN A 61 39.83 -3.66 41.86
CA GLN A 61 41.23 -3.77 41.42
C GLN A 61 41.33 -4.01 39.90
N MET A 62 40.54 -4.94 39.35
CA MET A 62 40.50 -5.19 37.90
C MET A 62 40.11 -3.94 37.09
N VAL A 63 39.12 -3.17 37.56
CA VAL A 63 38.65 -1.93 36.91
C VAL A 63 39.66 -0.77 37.03
N LEU A 64 40.59 -0.81 37.99
CA LEU A 64 41.75 0.08 38.06
C LEU A 64 42.87 -0.38 37.11
N GLU A 65 43.24 -1.67 37.13
CA GLU A 65 44.31 -2.21 36.27
C GLU A 65 44.01 -2.08 34.76
N TYR A 66 42.73 -2.17 34.37
CA TYR A 66 42.27 -1.97 32.99
C TYR A 66 41.73 -0.55 32.70
N GLU A 67 42.16 0.48 33.44
CA GLU A 67 41.90 1.88 33.07
C GLU A 67 42.57 2.28 31.75
N HIS A 68 43.74 1.71 31.46
CA HIS A 68 44.50 1.94 30.23
C HIS A 68 44.78 0.59 29.53
N PRO A 69 43.74 -0.07 28.96
CA PRO A 69 43.84 -1.46 28.49
C PRO A 69 44.90 -1.65 27.40
N LEU A 70 45.08 -0.65 26.53
CA LEU A 70 46.10 -0.66 25.48
C LEU A 70 47.54 -0.72 26.00
N LYS A 71 47.80 -0.30 27.25
CA LYS A 71 49.11 -0.45 27.91
C LYS A 71 49.20 -1.77 28.68
N LYS A 72 48.15 -2.11 29.42
CA LYS A 72 48.09 -3.31 30.28
C LYS A 72 48.10 -4.63 29.49
N LEU A 73 47.40 -4.70 28.36
CA LEU A 73 47.30 -5.92 27.55
C LEU A 73 48.66 -6.36 26.96
N PRO A 74 49.49 -5.49 26.34
CA PRO A 74 50.85 -5.85 25.95
C PRO A 74 51.79 -6.30 27.08
N GLU A 75 51.59 -5.79 28.30
CA GLU A 75 52.34 -6.23 29.48
C GLU A 75 51.93 -7.66 29.89
N GLU A 76 50.62 -7.92 29.99
CA GLU A 76 50.04 -9.23 30.32
C GLU A 76 50.41 -10.30 29.27
N PHE A 77 50.37 -9.95 27.98
CA PHE A 77 50.68 -10.86 26.88
C PHE A 77 52.17 -10.95 26.52
N GLY A 78 53.04 -10.20 27.20
CA GLY A 78 54.50 -10.29 27.10
C GLY A 78 55.04 -11.74 27.05
N PRO A 79 54.78 -12.60 28.06
CA PRO A 79 55.18 -14.01 28.04
C PRO A 79 54.52 -14.84 26.91
N HIS A 80 53.34 -14.44 26.44
CA HIS A 80 52.59 -15.13 25.38
C HIS A 80 53.06 -14.78 23.96
N THR A 81 53.94 -13.78 23.78
CA THR A 81 54.43 -13.29 22.48
C THR A 81 54.89 -14.40 21.53
N LYS A 82 55.61 -15.42 22.02
CA LYS A 82 56.08 -16.56 21.18
C LYS A 82 54.93 -17.45 20.68
N VAL A 83 53.84 -17.55 21.43
CA VAL A 83 52.64 -18.30 21.04
C VAL A 83 51.83 -17.50 20.02
N GLY A 84 51.64 -16.21 20.27
CA GLY A 84 51.01 -15.27 19.34
C GLY A 84 51.70 -15.28 17.96
N GLN A 85 53.02 -15.10 17.93
CA GLN A 85 53.84 -15.17 16.71
C GLN A 85 53.56 -16.44 15.88
N GLY A 86 53.54 -17.62 16.51
CA GLY A 86 53.25 -18.89 15.81
C GLY A 86 51.83 -18.93 15.24
N SER A 87 50.82 -18.63 16.06
CA SER A 87 49.41 -18.65 15.65
C SER A 87 49.05 -17.67 14.52
N GLN A 88 49.84 -16.61 14.33
CA GLN A 88 49.56 -15.53 13.37
C GLN A 88 50.33 -15.67 12.05
N GLN A 89 51.42 -16.46 12.00
CA GLN A 89 52.26 -16.60 10.79
C GLN A 89 51.65 -17.50 9.71
N GLY A 90 50.69 -18.36 10.05
CA GLY A 90 50.03 -19.27 9.11
C GLY A 90 48.89 -18.66 8.29
N HIS A 91 48.56 -17.37 8.43
CA HIS A 91 47.42 -16.78 7.73
C HIS A 91 47.76 -16.32 6.30
N PRO A 92 46.95 -16.68 5.27
CA PRO A 92 47.04 -16.06 3.96
C PRO A 92 46.58 -14.59 4.00
N PRO A 93 47.16 -13.70 3.17
CA PRO A 93 47.00 -12.25 3.29
C PRO A 93 45.65 -11.71 2.78
N SER A 94 44.91 -12.50 2.00
CA SER A 94 43.66 -12.12 1.32
C SER A 94 42.50 -13.01 1.81
N GLY A 95 42.14 -12.87 3.08
CA GLY A 95 41.12 -13.69 3.75
C GLY A 95 39.95 -12.89 4.33
N PRO A 96 38.80 -13.55 4.58
CA PRO A 96 37.59 -12.92 5.10
C PRO A 96 37.79 -12.24 6.47
N PRO A 97 36.94 -11.29 6.89
CA PRO A 97 37.13 -10.39 8.02
C PRO A 97 37.23 -11.03 9.40
N GLY A 98 36.97 -12.33 9.55
CA GLY A 98 37.47 -13.08 10.71
C GLY A 98 39.01 -12.96 10.84
N VAL A 99 39.73 -13.04 9.72
CA VAL A 99 41.17 -12.74 9.62
C VAL A 99 41.43 -11.25 9.82
N SER A 100 40.66 -10.37 9.15
CA SER A 100 40.81 -8.89 9.29
C SER A 100 40.57 -8.36 10.71
N ARG A 101 39.83 -9.09 11.57
CA ARG A 101 39.66 -8.75 12.99
C ARG A 101 40.72 -9.40 13.87
N ARG A 102 41.06 -10.68 13.62
CA ARG A 102 42.08 -11.42 14.41
C ARG A 102 43.48 -10.82 14.28
N CYS A 103 43.90 -10.46 13.07
CA CYS A 103 45.27 -9.97 12.86
C CYS A 103 45.56 -8.63 13.56
N PRO A 104 44.78 -7.53 13.38
CA PRO A 104 45.09 -6.25 14.03
C PRO A 104 45.04 -6.32 15.56
N LEU A 105 43.97 -6.89 16.14
CA LEU A 105 43.83 -6.98 17.60
C LEU A 105 44.89 -7.92 18.21
N GLY A 106 45.21 -9.03 17.55
CA GLY A 106 46.25 -9.95 17.98
C GLY A 106 47.67 -9.38 17.92
N PHE A 107 47.99 -8.56 16.91
CA PHE A 107 49.29 -7.90 16.82
C PHE A 107 49.43 -6.68 17.73
N LEU A 108 48.35 -5.93 18.00
CA LEU A 108 48.33 -4.85 18.99
C LEU A 108 48.68 -5.34 20.41
N VAL A 109 48.29 -6.57 20.75
CA VAL A 109 48.48 -7.17 22.08
C VAL A 109 49.80 -7.96 22.19
N CYS A 110 50.44 -8.30 21.06
CA CYS A 110 51.79 -8.86 21.04
C CYS A 110 52.72 -8.01 20.14
N PRO A 111 53.00 -6.74 20.48
CA PRO A 111 53.80 -5.86 19.61
C PRO A 111 55.24 -6.38 19.38
N GLY A 112 55.78 -7.18 20.29
CA GLY A 112 57.04 -7.92 20.10
C GLY A 112 57.02 -8.97 18.96
N ALA A 113 55.85 -9.31 18.42
CA ALA A 113 55.72 -10.13 17.21
C ALA A 113 56.11 -9.36 15.93
N LEU A 114 55.97 -8.03 15.92
CA LEU A 114 56.18 -7.18 14.75
C LEU A 114 57.66 -6.99 14.37
N GLY A 115 58.59 -7.47 15.21
CA GLY A 115 60.01 -7.55 14.86
C GLY A 115 60.34 -8.60 13.79
N ALA A 116 59.44 -9.55 13.53
CA ALA A 116 59.58 -10.54 12.46
C ALA A 116 58.94 -10.03 11.15
N ARG A 117 59.71 -10.06 10.04
CA ARG A 117 59.25 -9.56 8.72
C ARG A 117 57.90 -10.12 8.25
N PRO A 118 57.58 -11.43 8.37
CA PRO A 118 56.28 -11.95 7.94
C PRO A 118 55.11 -11.34 8.74
N CYS A 119 55.26 -11.24 10.07
CA CYS A 119 54.27 -10.61 10.94
C CYS A 119 54.06 -9.14 10.58
N GLN A 120 55.15 -8.40 10.34
CA GLN A 120 55.09 -6.98 9.98
C GLN A 120 54.33 -6.74 8.67
N GLU A 121 54.52 -7.59 7.67
CA GLU A 121 53.86 -7.43 6.37
C GLU A 121 52.38 -7.86 6.42
N LEU A 122 52.04 -8.99 7.07
CA LEU A 122 50.65 -9.39 7.32
C LEU A 122 49.88 -8.30 8.08
N TRP A 123 50.50 -7.68 9.09
CA TRP A 123 49.89 -6.60 9.86
C TRP A 123 49.71 -5.32 9.04
N ARG A 124 50.68 -4.94 8.20
CA ARG A 124 50.54 -3.82 7.24
C ARG A 124 49.42 -4.05 6.24
N GLN A 125 49.24 -5.28 5.77
CA GLN A 125 48.18 -5.64 4.84
C GLN A 125 46.81 -5.57 5.52
N ALA A 126 46.68 -6.08 6.75
CA ALA A 126 45.46 -5.90 7.54
C ALA A 126 45.13 -4.43 7.83
N LEU A 127 46.13 -3.59 8.13
CA LEU A 127 45.97 -2.13 8.29
C LEU A 127 45.54 -1.42 6.99
N ARG A 128 45.90 -1.94 5.81
CA ARG A 128 45.43 -1.42 4.51
C ARG A 128 44.01 -1.88 4.16
N GLY A 129 43.46 -2.88 4.86
CA GLY A 129 42.16 -3.48 4.54
C GLY A 129 40.96 -2.90 5.31
N SER A 130 41.17 -2.13 6.38
CA SER A 130 40.07 -1.49 7.14
C SER A 130 40.55 -0.34 8.01
N LEU A 131 39.82 0.79 7.95
CA LEU A 131 39.99 1.91 8.88
C LEU A 131 39.45 1.56 10.27
N PHE A 132 38.34 0.82 10.31
CA PHE A 132 37.63 0.42 11.54
C PHE A 132 37.51 -1.10 11.67
N VAL A 133 37.80 -1.62 12.87
CA VAL A 133 37.58 -3.02 13.25
C VAL A 133 36.55 -3.08 14.38
N THR A 134 35.53 -3.91 14.18
CA THR A 134 34.44 -4.16 15.15
C THR A 134 34.95 -4.87 16.41
N LEU A 135 34.57 -4.36 17.59
CA LEU A 135 34.69 -5.04 18.87
C LEU A 135 33.47 -5.92 19.12
N VAL A 136 32.27 -5.33 19.11
CA VAL A 136 30.99 -6.04 19.24
C VAL A 136 29.96 -5.24 18.44
N ARG A 137 29.25 -5.87 17.51
CA ARG A 137 28.12 -5.25 16.77
C ARG A 137 28.52 -3.92 16.11
N ASP A 138 27.97 -2.79 16.56
CA ASP A 138 28.23 -1.42 16.08
C ASP A 138 29.48 -0.77 16.70
N GLU A 139 29.88 -1.18 17.90
CA GLU A 139 31.07 -0.71 18.61
C GLU A 139 32.36 -1.09 17.87
N ALA A 140 33.06 -0.10 17.31
CA ALA A 140 34.28 -0.28 16.53
C ALA A 140 35.47 0.56 17.02
N VAL A 141 36.68 0.15 16.65
CA VAL A 141 37.95 0.86 16.92
C VAL A 141 38.56 1.38 15.62
N ALA A 142 38.91 2.67 15.60
CA ALA A 142 39.75 3.26 14.56
C ALA A 142 41.19 2.74 14.70
N VAL A 143 41.57 1.77 13.87
CA VAL A 143 42.76 0.94 14.10
C VAL A 143 44.05 1.76 14.01
N HIS A 144 44.14 2.67 13.03
CA HIS A 144 45.31 3.52 12.84
C HIS A 144 45.58 4.42 14.06
N LYS A 145 44.53 5.05 14.62
CA LYS A 145 44.65 5.94 15.79
C LYS A 145 45.16 5.16 17.01
N VAL A 146 44.54 4.01 17.31
CA VAL A 146 44.98 3.15 18.43
C VAL A 146 46.40 2.60 18.21
N THR A 147 46.78 2.34 16.96
CA THR A 147 48.14 1.93 16.60
C THR A 147 49.17 3.05 16.84
N GLU A 148 48.83 4.28 16.47
CA GLU A 148 49.67 5.47 16.66
C GLU A 148 49.87 5.79 18.16
N GLU A 149 48.78 5.76 18.94
CA GLU A 149 48.78 5.95 20.39
C GLU A 149 49.61 4.89 21.13
N LEU A 150 49.69 3.66 20.61
CA LEU A 150 50.44 2.55 21.23
C LEU A 150 51.91 2.49 20.82
N LEU A 151 52.24 2.81 19.56
CA LEU A 151 53.57 2.58 18.98
C LEU A 151 54.35 3.85 18.65
N GLY A 152 53.88 5.02 19.10
CA GLY A 152 54.69 6.24 19.19
C GLY A 152 55.27 6.73 17.86
N GLY A 153 54.46 6.72 16.79
CA GLY A 153 54.85 7.27 15.49
C GLY A 153 55.84 6.44 14.66
N ILE A 154 56.17 5.21 15.07
CA ILE A 154 57.16 4.34 14.38
C ILE A 154 56.71 3.91 12.96
N LEU A 155 55.44 4.11 12.59
CA LEU A 155 54.94 4.00 11.21
C LEU A 155 54.46 5.34 10.69
N GLY A 156 55.32 6.01 9.89
CA GLY A 156 54.94 7.17 9.10
C GLY A 156 53.78 6.85 8.15
N GLY A 157 52.93 7.86 7.90
CA GLY A 157 51.56 7.67 7.39
C GLY A 157 51.43 6.83 6.12
N VAL A 158 50.54 5.84 6.17
CA VAL A 158 50.10 5.03 5.03
C VAL A 158 48.58 5.21 4.84
N LEU A 159 48.18 6.44 4.50
CA LEU A 159 46.89 6.72 3.87
C LEU A 159 47.08 6.61 2.36
N GLY A 160 46.95 5.38 1.84
CA GLY A 160 46.80 5.11 0.41
C GLY A 160 45.32 4.90 0.06
N ASP A 161 45.00 4.89 -1.23
CA ASP A 161 43.63 4.72 -1.69
C ASP A 161 43.08 3.33 -1.32
N PHE A 162 42.00 3.30 -0.54
CA PHE A 162 41.29 2.08 -0.14
C PHE A 162 40.39 1.58 -1.28
N GLY A 163 41.02 1.12 -2.37
CA GLY A 163 40.31 0.68 -3.57
C GLY A 163 39.50 -0.60 -3.33
N ARG A 164 38.21 -0.59 -3.69
CA ARG A 164 37.34 -1.79 -3.78
C ARG A 164 37.69 -2.68 -4.99
N GLY A 165 38.96 -3.06 -5.12
CA GLY A 165 39.49 -3.78 -6.27
C GLY A 165 39.07 -5.24 -6.28
N GLY A 166 38.25 -5.64 -7.27
CA GLY A 166 38.06 -7.04 -7.65
C GLY A 166 36.95 -7.83 -6.95
N PHE A 167 36.24 -7.29 -5.95
CA PHE A 167 35.13 -8.04 -5.31
C PHE A 167 34.06 -8.49 -6.33
N TRP A 168 33.53 -7.55 -7.11
CA TRP A 168 32.50 -7.84 -8.11
C TRP A 168 33.03 -8.74 -9.26
N GLU A 169 34.33 -8.73 -9.53
CA GLU A 169 34.97 -9.61 -10.52
C GLU A 169 35.07 -11.05 -9.99
N VAL A 170 35.48 -11.23 -8.73
CA VAL A 170 35.53 -12.54 -8.05
C VAL A 170 34.13 -13.11 -7.85
N LEU A 171 33.17 -12.27 -7.44
CA LEU A 171 31.77 -12.69 -7.28
C LEU A 171 31.15 -13.08 -8.62
N GLY A 172 31.35 -12.27 -9.66
CA GLY A 172 30.90 -12.56 -11.03
C GLY A 172 31.49 -13.87 -11.56
N GLY A 173 32.80 -14.08 -11.39
CA GLY A 173 33.45 -15.34 -11.77
C GLY A 173 32.89 -16.57 -11.03
N ILE A 174 32.59 -16.46 -9.73
CA ILE A 174 31.95 -17.57 -8.99
C ILE A 174 30.51 -17.78 -9.46
N TRP A 175 29.76 -16.72 -9.75
CA TRP A 175 28.38 -16.79 -10.25
C TRP A 175 28.29 -17.44 -11.64
N GLU A 176 29.23 -17.14 -12.55
CA GLU A 176 29.37 -17.83 -13.83
C GLU A 176 29.71 -19.32 -13.64
N ILE A 177 30.62 -19.66 -12.73
CA ILE A 177 31.01 -21.05 -12.41
C ILE A 177 29.86 -21.88 -11.82
N LEU A 178 28.93 -21.22 -11.11
CA LEU A 178 27.73 -21.84 -10.52
C LEU A 178 26.57 -22.03 -11.53
N GLY A 179 26.71 -21.57 -12.77
CA GLY A 179 25.73 -21.77 -13.85
C GLY A 179 24.87 -20.55 -14.19
N GLY A 180 25.08 -19.41 -13.54
CA GLY A 180 24.33 -18.18 -13.81
C GLY A 180 22.86 -18.21 -13.34
N PRO A 181 21.96 -17.40 -13.94
CA PRO A 181 20.65 -17.07 -13.37
C PRO A 181 19.56 -18.13 -13.59
N ASP A 182 19.91 -19.41 -13.69
CA ASP A 182 18.97 -20.50 -13.95
C ASP A 182 18.70 -21.32 -12.66
N PRO A 183 17.65 -21.02 -11.87
CA PRO A 183 17.38 -21.61 -10.56
C PRO A 183 16.89 -23.08 -10.62
N LEU A 184 17.07 -23.73 -11.77
CA LEU A 184 16.88 -25.16 -12.00
C LEU A 184 18.20 -25.89 -12.21
N SER A 185 19.30 -25.16 -12.46
CA SER A 185 20.65 -25.73 -12.49
C SER A 185 21.06 -26.12 -11.06
N VAL A 186 21.34 -27.41 -10.85
CA VAL A 186 21.85 -27.90 -9.57
C VAL A 186 23.36 -27.67 -9.58
N PRO A 187 23.94 -26.81 -8.72
CA PRO A 187 25.38 -26.73 -8.58
C PRO A 187 25.88 -28.12 -8.16
N PRO A 188 26.73 -28.79 -8.95
CA PRO A 188 27.12 -30.16 -8.67
C PRO A 188 27.76 -30.23 -7.27
N PRO A 189 27.44 -31.23 -6.43
CA PRO A 189 27.93 -31.32 -5.06
C PRO A 189 29.43 -31.02 -4.80
N PRO A 190 30.41 -31.37 -5.66
CA PRO A 190 31.81 -30.92 -5.49
C PRO A 190 32.01 -29.39 -5.47
N GLN A 191 31.09 -28.60 -6.03
CA GLN A 191 31.11 -27.12 -5.96
C GLN A 191 30.49 -26.55 -4.67
N ALA A 192 29.97 -27.38 -3.74
CA ALA A 192 29.32 -26.88 -2.52
C ALA A 192 30.21 -25.91 -1.73
N LEU A 193 31.52 -26.16 -1.67
CA LEU A 193 32.50 -25.26 -1.04
C LEU A 193 32.49 -23.85 -1.66
N LEU A 194 32.31 -23.72 -2.98
CA LEU A 194 32.28 -22.41 -3.65
C LEU A 194 31.05 -21.59 -3.23
N VAL A 195 29.91 -22.24 -2.97
CA VAL A 195 28.71 -21.57 -2.45
C VAL A 195 28.96 -21.00 -1.06
N PHE A 196 29.57 -21.78 -0.16
CA PHE A 196 29.91 -21.32 1.19
C PHE A 196 31.01 -20.24 1.20
N VAL A 197 31.95 -20.29 0.26
CA VAL A 197 32.96 -19.23 0.04
C VAL A 197 32.30 -17.94 -0.47
N ALA A 198 31.43 -18.03 -1.48
CA ALA A 198 30.68 -16.88 -1.98
C ALA A 198 29.83 -16.24 -0.89
N LEU A 199 29.05 -17.05 -0.15
CA LEU A 199 28.24 -16.60 0.98
C LEU A 199 29.05 -15.84 2.05
N SER A 200 30.25 -16.32 2.39
CA SER A 200 31.19 -15.58 3.24
C SER A 200 31.54 -14.22 2.60
N LEU A 201 32.11 -14.22 1.39
CA LEU A 201 32.55 -12.98 0.72
C LEU A 201 31.42 -11.94 0.59
N CYS A 202 30.19 -12.38 0.27
CA CYS A 202 29.00 -11.52 0.27
C CYS A 202 28.73 -10.89 1.65
N ARG A 203 28.61 -11.72 2.70
CA ARG A 203 28.40 -11.25 4.09
C ARG A 203 29.50 -10.27 4.48
N ASP A 204 30.72 -10.58 4.10
CA ASP A 204 31.94 -9.94 4.56
C ASP A 204 32.12 -8.52 4.01
N GLU A 205 31.80 -8.30 2.73
CA GLU A 205 31.75 -6.95 2.15
C GLU A 205 30.56 -6.15 2.66
N VAL A 206 29.38 -6.75 2.82
CA VAL A 206 28.21 -6.06 3.44
C VAL A 206 28.57 -5.59 4.87
N SER A 207 29.28 -6.42 5.63
CA SER A 207 29.77 -6.12 6.98
C SER A 207 30.92 -5.09 6.99
N TRP A 208 31.68 -4.98 5.90
CA TRP A 208 32.71 -3.96 5.69
C TRP A 208 32.09 -2.61 5.35
N LEU A 209 31.14 -2.58 4.42
CA LEU A 209 30.44 -1.38 3.97
C LEU A 209 29.65 -0.76 5.12
N SER A 210 28.84 -1.56 5.81
CA SER A 210 27.97 -1.07 6.91
C SER A 210 28.76 -0.43 8.05
N ARG A 211 29.89 -1.02 8.47
CA ARG A 211 30.71 -0.46 9.55
C ARG A 211 31.44 0.83 9.13
N HIS A 212 31.91 0.93 7.89
CA HIS A 212 32.56 2.16 7.42
C HIS A 212 31.54 3.27 7.13
N ALA A 213 30.33 2.95 6.65
CA ALA A 213 29.29 3.93 6.38
C ALA A 213 28.71 4.63 7.63
N GLU A 214 28.70 3.98 8.80
CA GLU A 214 28.32 4.65 10.07
C GLU A 214 29.49 5.45 10.68
N HIS A 215 30.72 4.94 10.63
CA HIS A 215 31.87 5.55 11.31
C HIS A 215 32.64 6.61 10.47
N VAL A 216 32.64 6.53 9.14
CA VAL A 216 33.37 7.47 8.25
C VAL A 216 32.47 8.66 7.84
N THR A 217 32.08 9.48 8.81
CA THR A 217 31.17 10.63 8.60
C THR A 217 31.85 11.94 8.15
N LYS A 218 33.18 11.93 7.94
CA LYS A 218 33.99 13.15 7.70
C LYS A 218 35.10 12.97 6.63
N SER A 219 34.90 12.09 5.65
CA SER A 219 35.76 12.02 4.46
C SER A 219 35.56 13.25 3.56
N LYS A 220 36.42 13.44 2.56
CA LYS A 220 36.22 14.47 1.50
C LYS A 220 35.09 14.09 0.54
N ASN A 221 34.92 12.79 0.30
CA ASN A 221 33.87 12.21 -0.52
C ASN A 221 33.03 11.26 0.37
N PRO A 222 31.77 11.57 0.70
CA PRO A 222 30.90 10.63 1.43
C PRO A 222 30.38 9.49 0.53
N GLU A 223 30.43 9.68 -0.80
CA GLU A 223 29.97 8.71 -1.80
C GLU A 223 30.87 7.47 -1.89
N ASP A 224 32.14 7.56 -1.49
CA ASP A 224 33.09 6.42 -1.48
C ASP A 224 32.61 5.22 -0.62
N PHE A 225 31.64 5.44 0.28
CA PHE A 225 31.06 4.45 1.20
C PHE A 225 29.57 4.15 0.94
N SER A 226 29.04 4.48 -0.25
CA SER A 226 27.77 3.93 -0.75
C SER A 226 28.01 2.87 -1.83
N ASP A 227 26.99 2.09 -2.17
CA ASP A 227 27.00 1.15 -3.31
C ASP A 227 25.56 0.98 -3.79
N SER A 228 25.27 1.22 -5.08
CA SER A 228 23.89 1.07 -5.58
C SER A 228 23.51 -0.41 -5.82
N ARG A 229 24.49 -1.31 -5.93
CA ARG A 229 24.27 -2.75 -6.16
C ARG A 229 24.19 -3.57 -4.88
N ILE A 230 24.22 -2.95 -3.70
CA ILE A 230 24.14 -3.67 -2.43
C ILE A 230 22.84 -4.49 -2.30
N ALA A 231 21.74 -4.04 -2.93
CA ALA A 231 20.50 -4.81 -3.02
C ALA A 231 20.66 -6.11 -3.82
N GLU A 232 21.29 -6.04 -5.00
CA GLU A 232 21.64 -7.19 -5.84
C GLU A 232 22.45 -8.22 -5.02
N LEU A 233 23.46 -7.75 -4.27
CA LEU A 233 24.29 -8.61 -3.42
C LEU A 233 23.51 -9.32 -2.29
N LEU A 234 22.65 -8.58 -1.57
CA LEU A 234 21.81 -9.15 -0.51
C LEU A 234 20.80 -10.17 -1.06
N PHE A 235 20.23 -9.89 -2.24
CA PHE A 235 19.29 -10.78 -2.91
C PHE A 235 19.96 -12.08 -3.42
N LEU A 236 21.19 -11.98 -3.97
CA LEU A 236 21.99 -13.14 -4.36
C LEU A 236 22.37 -14.01 -3.14
N LEU A 237 22.68 -13.39 -2.00
CA LEU A 237 22.96 -14.10 -0.74
C LEU A 237 21.75 -14.93 -0.26
N GLU A 238 20.53 -14.37 -0.28
CA GLU A 238 19.33 -15.14 0.06
C GLU A 238 18.97 -16.21 -0.99
N GLN A 239 19.15 -15.94 -2.28
CA GLN A 239 18.96 -16.96 -3.32
C GLN A 239 19.89 -18.17 -3.11
N LEU A 240 21.18 -17.95 -2.81
CA LEU A 240 22.13 -19.02 -2.54
C LEU A 240 21.75 -19.81 -1.27
N ARG A 241 21.28 -19.15 -0.21
CA ARG A 241 20.76 -19.80 1.00
C ARG A 241 19.52 -20.64 0.70
N ALA A 242 18.55 -20.10 -0.05
CA ALA A 242 17.34 -20.82 -0.47
C ALA A 242 17.66 -22.03 -1.36
N LEU A 243 18.66 -21.92 -2.25
CA LEU A 243 19.14 -23.00 -3.11
C LEU A 243 19.71 -24.15 -2.28
N VAL A 244 20.62 -23.88 -1.33
CA VAL A 244 21.19 -24.93 -0.46
C VAL A 244 20.10 -25.65 0.33
N ARG A 245 19.11 -24.92 0.86
CA ARG A 245 17.94 -25.51 1.54
C ARG A 245 17.12 -26.41 0.63
N ARG A 246 16.82 -25.95 -0.59
CA ARG A 246 16.05 -26.72 -1.59
C ARG A 246 16.76 -28.01 -2.02
N HIS A 247 18.09 -27.98 -2.13
CA HIS A 247 18.89 -29.12 -2.62
C HIS A 247 19.59 -29.92 -1.50
N LEU A 248 19.24 -29.69 -0.24
CA LEU A 248 19.87 -30.30 0.94
C LEU A 248 19.93 -31.84 0.91
N ARG A 249 18.90 -32.51 0.35
CA ARG A 249 18.89 -33.98 0.21
C ARG A 249 19.98 -34.49 -0.74
N LEU A 250 20.27 -33.77 -1.83
CA LEU A 250 21.33 -34.11 -2.77
C LEU A 250 22.71 -33.87 -2.15
N LEU A 251 22.88 -32.74 -1.46
CA LEU A 251 24.10 -32.39 -0.73
C LEU A 251 24.46 -33.47 0.31
N ARG A 252 23.47 -33.88 1.12
CA ARG A 252 23.61 -34.96 2.10
C ARG A 252 23.95 -36.31 1.46
N ARG A 253 23.21 -36.70 0.42
CA ARG A 253 23.42 -37.98 -0.28
C ARG A 253 24.83 -38.10 -0.87
N TYR A 254 25.38 -37.01 -1.42
CA TYR A 254 26.74 -37.00 -1.95
C TYR A 254 27.79 -37.14 -0.85
N HIS A 255 27.73 -36.30 0.19
CA HIS A 255 28.76 -36.31 1.25
C HIS A 255 28.74 -37.60 2.10
N ARG A 256 27.58 -38.27 2.25
CA ARG A 256 27.50 -39.63 2.85
C ARG A 256 28.32 -40.64 2.05
N GLN A 257 28.23 -40.60 0.72
CA GLN A 257 29.00 -41.48 -0.16
C GLN A 257 30.48 -41.10 -0.22
N TYR A 258 30.80 -39.80 -0.15
CA TYR A 258 32.18 -39.30 -0.17
C TYR A 258 32.95 -39.71 1.10
N LEU A 259 32.38 -39.46 2.29
CA LEU A 259 32.95 -39.90 3.57
C LEU A 259 33.13 -41.43 3.63
N ALA A 260 32.10 -42.19 3.24
CA ALA A 260 32.13 -43.65 3.33
C ALA A 260 33.14 -44.30 2.37
N ARG A 261 33.35 -43.74 1.17
CA ARG A 261 34.12 -44.37 0.08
C ARG A 261 35.47 -43.74 -0.24
N PHE A 262 35.70 -42.48 0.14
CA PHE A 262 36.94 -41.76 -0.14
C PHE A 262 37.64 -41.35 1.15
N ASP A 263 37.03 -40.46 1.94
CA ASP A 263 37.72 -39.86 3.10
C ASP A 263 38.15 -40.92 4.12
N ALA A 264 37.32 -41.93 4.38
CA ALA A 264 37.65 -43.03 5.28
C ALA A 264 38.83 -43.89 4.80
N LEU A 265 39.01 -44.05 3.48
CA LEU A 265 40.15 -44.81 2.92
C LEU A 265 41.44 -43.98 3.02
N VAL A 266 41.38 -42.70 2.66
CA VAL A 266 42.50 -41.77 2.78
C VAL A 266 42.93 -41.62 4.24
N LEU A 267 41.98 -41.47 5.17
CA LEU A 267 42.25 -41.39 6.60
C LEU A 267 42.86 -42.71 7.13
N SER A 268 42.38 -43.86 6.68
CA SER A 268 42.94 -45.16 7.09
C SER A 268 44.39 -45.34 6.61
N ASP A 269 44.71 -44.95 5.38
CA ASP A 269 46.08 -44.97 4.84
C ASP A 269 46.99 -44.00 5.62
N VAL A 270 46.56 -42.74 5.82
CA VAL A 270 47.30 -41.74 6.59
C VAL A 270 47.55 -42.19 8.04
N ILE A 271 46.62 -42.89 8.68
CA ILE A 271 46.80 -43.47 10.02
C ILE A 271 47.77 -44.67 10.01
N GLN A 272 47.68 -45.56 9.02
CA GLN A 272 48.55 -46.75 8.93
C GLN A 272 50.02 -46.40 8.67
N ASN A 273 50.30 -45.23 8.09
CA ASN A 273 51.65 -44.71 7.89
C ASN A 273 52.27 -44.03 9.13
N LEU A 274 51.56 -43.95 10.27
CA LEU A 274 52.09 -43.38 11.52
C LEU A 274 53.03 -44.36 12.23
N SER A 275 54.27 -43.96 12.46
CA SER A 275 55.30 -44.81 13.07
C SER A 275 55.23 -44.94 14.59
N VAL A 276 54.59 -43.99 15.28
CA VAL A 276 54.36 -43.98 16.74
C VAL A 276 53.01 -43.33 17.02
N CYS A 277 52.14 -44.01 17.77
CA CYS A 277 50.86 -43.48 18.24
C CYS A 277 50.54 -44.11 19.61
N PRO A 278 50.29 -43.33 20.69
CA PRO A 278 49.90 -43.87 21.99
C PRO A 278 48.45 -44.37 22.00
N GLU A 279 48.06 -45.08 23.06
CA GLU A 279 46.77 -45.77 23.15
C GLU A 279 45.57 -44.81 23.09
N GLU A 280 45.63 -43.65 23.75
CA GLU A 280 44.53 -42.68 23.76
C GLU A 280 44.29 -42.05 22.37
N GLU A 281 45.34 -41.57 21.71
CA GLU A 281 45.25 -41.05 20.34
C GLU A 281 44.86 -42.16 19.33
N SER A 282 45.32 -43.39 19.54
CA SER A 282 45.00 -44.54 18.68
C SER A 282 43.52 -44.94 18.78
N VAL A 283 42.93 -44.90 19.98
CA VAL A 283 41.48 -45.09 20.18
C VAL A 283 40.67 -44.00 19.47
N ILE A 284 41.10 -42.73 19.56
CA ILE A 284 40.42 -41.63 18.83
C ILE A 284 40.53 -41.82 17.31
N LEU A 285 41.73 -42.05 16.78
CA LEU A 285 41.96 -42.22 15.34
C LEU A 285 41.26 -43.46 14.76
N SER A 286 41.24 -44.58 15.48
CA SER A 286 40.50 -45.77 15.07
C SER A 286 38.98 -45.56 15.12
N SER A 287 38.46 -44.78 16.09
CA SER A 287 37.03 -44.43 16.14
C SER A 287 36.56 -43.76 14.84
N PHE A 288 37.37 -42.86 14.28
CA PHE A 288 37.06 -42.16 13.02
C PHE A 288 36.99 -43.11 11.82
N VAL A 289 37.87 -44.10 11.73
CA VAL A 289 37.83 -45.13 10.67
C VAL A 289 36.62 -46.05 10.83
N THR A 290 36.26 -46.41 12.07
CA THR A 290 35.10 -47.29 12.35
C THR A 290 33.73 -46.65 12.07
N LEU A 291 33.65 -45.37 11.69
CA LEU A 291 32.40 -44.75 11.22
C LEU A 291 32.05 -45.10 9.75
N SER A 292 33.01 -45.52 8.94
CA SER A 292 32.77 -45.85 7.52
C SER A 292 31.69 -46.92 7.29
N PRO A 293 31.68 -48.07 8.02
CA PRO A 293 30.62 -49.06 7.88
C PRO A 293 29.23 -48.51 8.18
N CYS A 294 29.10 -47.67 9.23
CA CYS A 294 27.83 -47.06 9.65
C CYS A 294 27.22 -46.17 8.56
N LEU A 295 28.06 -45.43 7.81
CA LEU A 295 27.62 -44.59 6.70
C LEU A 295 27.28 -45.40 5.43
N SER A 296 27.84 -46.60 5.29
CA SER A 296 27.74 -47.44 4.08
C SER A 296 26.42 -48.20 3.92
N VAL A 297 25.69 -48.42 5.02
CA VAL A 297 24.38 -49.08 5.00
C VAL A 297 23.37 -48.22 4.21
N PRO A 298 22.57 -48.79 3.30
CA PRO A 298 21.46 -48.08 2.67
C PRO A 298 20.33 -47.92 3.69
N ALA A 299 20.34 -46.81 4.43
CA ALA A 299 19.20 -46.41 5.25
C ALA A 299 17.96 -46.22 4.36
N VAL A 300 16.83 -46.76 4.81
CA VAL A 300 15.59 -46.83 4.01
C VAL A 300 14.74 -45.57 4.16
N ASP A 301 14.96 -44.77 5.20
CA ASP A 301 14.14 -43.60 5.54
C ASP A 301 14.90 -42.26 5.49
N ASP A 302 14.23 -41.25 4.94
CA ASP A 302 14.72 -39.89 4.67
C ASP A 302 14.87 -39.01 5.96
N GLN A 303 14.87 -39.62 7.15
CA GLN A 303 14.80 -38.95 8.46
C GLN A 303 15.94 -39.28 9.45
N GLU A 304 17.00 -40.00 9.04
CA GLU A 304 18.20 -40.17 9.90
C GLU A 304 18.84 -38.82 10.25
N GLN A 305 18.70 -38.40 11.50
CA GLN A 305 19.48 -37.30 12.06
C GLN A 305 20.88 -37.81 12.40
N PHE A 306 21.86 -37.50 11.56
CA PHE A 306 23.27 -37.69 11.90
C PHE A 306 23.68 -36.73 13.02
N ASP A 307 24.57 -37.17 13.90
CA ASP A 307 25.30 -36.29 14.82
C ASP A 307 26.78 -36.68 14.85
N PHE A 308 27.65 -35.78 14.37
CA PHE A 308 29.11 -35.91 14.42
C PHE A 308 29.74 -34.96 15.46
N THR A 309 28.95 -34.43 16.40
CA THR A 309 29.44 -33.51 17.44
C THR A 309 30.49 -34.15 18.34
N ALA A 310 30.33 -35.43 18.69
CA ALA A 310 31.36 -36.20 19.40
C ALA A 310 32.67 -36.26 18.59
N LEU A 311 32.64 -36.74 17.34
CA LEU A 311 33.81 -36.80 16.45
C LEU A 311 34.53 -35.45 16.32
N ARG A 312 33.79 -34.34 16.17
CA ARG A 312 34.40 -33.00 16.03
C ARG A 312 35.07 -32.55 17.34
N LEU A 313 34.49 -32.89 18.49
CA LEU A 313 35.07 -32.61 19.80
C LEU A 313 36.28 -33.52 20.10
N ASP A 314 36.26 -34.77 19.66
CA ASP A 314 37.39 -35.70 19.77
C ASP A 314 38.54 -35.31 18.83
N TRP A 315 38.25 -34.79 17.64
CA TRP A 315 39.26 -34.17 16.79
C TRP A 315 39.86 -32.90 17.43
N PHE A 316 39.05 -32.07 18.11
CA PHE A 316 39.56 -30.92 18.87
C PHE A 316 40.44 -31.34 20.06
N ARG A 317 40.07 -32.40 20.80
CA ARG A 317 40.90 -33.02 21.84
C ARG A 317 42.22 -33.53 21.26
N LEU A 318 42.17 -34.28 20.16
CA LEU A 318 43.36 -34.82 19.51
C LEU A 318 44.29 -33.71 18.99
N GLN A 319 43.75 -32.63 18.41
CA GLN A 319 44.51 -31.43 18.05
C GLN A 319 45.25 -30.87 19.28
N ALA A 320 44.60 -30.77 20.45
CA ALA A 320 45.25 -30.28 21.66
C ALA A 320 46.38 -31.22 22.13
N TYR A 321 46.12 -32.53 22.26
CA TYR A 321 47.10 -33.53 22.71
C TYR A 321 48.34 -33.59 21.80
N THR A 322 48.14 -33.58 20.48
CA THR A 322 49.22 -33.67 19.48
C THR A 322 49.93 -32.33 19.21
N SER A 323 49.49 -31.24 19.86
CA SER A 323 50.06 -29.89 19.68
C SER A 323 50.88 -29.37 20.88
N VAL A 324 50.93 -30.08 22.01
CA VAL A 324 51.79 -29.67 23.15
C VAL A 324 53.28 -29.92 22.88
N ALA A 325 54.15 -29.21 23.61
CA ALA A 325 55.58 -29.45 23.52
C ALA A 325 55.94 -30.85 24.03
N LYS A 326 56.67 -31.63 23.22
CA LYS A 326 56.99 -33.06 23.46
C LYS A 326 55.79 -34.02 23.43
N ALA A 327 54.71 -33.69 22.69
CA ALA A 327 53.68 -34.68 22.35
C ALA A 327 54.30 -35.92 21.68
N ALA A 328 53.79 -37.12 22.01
CA ALA A 328 54.32 -38.38 21.49
C ALA A 328 54.02 -38.57 19.99
N LEU A 329 52.87 -38.06 19.52
CA LEU A 329 52.52 -37.88 18.12
C LEU A 329 52.44 -36.37 17.83
N PRO A 330 53.49 -35.71 17.29
CA PRO A 330 53.44 -34.28 17.00
C PRO A 330 52.70 -34.00 15.69
N LEU A 331 51.69 -33.12 15.69
CA LEU A 331 51.03 -32.69 14.43
C LEU A 331 51.98 -31.92 13.51
N SER A 332 53.01 -31.27 14.06
CA SER A 332 54.02 -30.52 13.29
C SER A 332 54.91 -31.39 12.39
N SER A 333 54.97 -32.71 12.62
CA SER A 333 55.64 -33.67 11.75
C SER A 333 54.68 -34.55 10.93
N ASN A 334 53.39 -34.55 11.29
CA ASN A 334 52.36 -35.44 10.75
C ASN A 334 51.18 -34.62 10.18
N GLY A 335 51.49 -33.55 9.44
CA GLY A 335 50.51 -32.55 9.00
C GLY A 335 49.40 -33.08 8.10
N ASP A 336 49.61 -34.23 7.44
CA ASP A 336 48.61 -34.89 6.60
C ASP A 336 47.42 -35.44 7.39
N VAL A 337 47.63 -35.84 8.66
CA VAL A 337 46.51 -36.17 9.58
C VAL A 337 45.61 -34.95 9.76
N GLY A 338 46.21 -33.78 9.99
CA GLY A 338 45.50 -32.51 10.13
C GLY A 338 44.73 -32.12 8.88
N ARG A 339 45.38 -32.20 7.71
CA ARG A 339 44.74 -31.88 6.42
C ARG A 339 43.58 -32.83 6.08
N ALA A 340 43.76 -34.13 6.26
CA ALA A 340 42.71 -35.12 6.03
C ALA A 340 41.53 -34.94 6.99
N MET A 341 41.79 -34.78 8.29
CA MET A 341 40.73 -34.57 9.29
C MET A 341 40.00 -33.24 9.11
N SER A 342 40.64 -32.17 8.66
CA SER A 342 39.95 -30.92 8.32
C SER A 342 38.90 -31.09 7.20
N LEU A 343 39.19 -31.92 6.19
CA LEU A 343 38.22 -32.26 5.13
C LEU A 343 37.08 -33.15 5.67
N VAL A 344 37.39 -34.17 6.48
CA VAL A 344 36.39 -35.00 7.17
C VAL A 344 35.45 -34.14 8.02
N VAL A 345 35.97 -33.18 8.79
CA VAL A 345 35.17 -32.27 9.62
C VAL A 345 34.29 -31.35 8.77
N PHE A 346 34.76 -30.88 7.61
CA PHE A 346 33.94 -30.13 6.69
C PHE A 346 32.79 -30.99 6.11
N HIS A 347 33.09 -32.20 5.61
CA HIS A 347 32.07 -33.10 5.05
C HIS A 347 31.05 -33.59 6.09
N THR A 348 31.45 -33.81 7.36
CA THR A 348 30.49 -34.14 8.42
C THR A 348 29.53 -32.99 8.72
N ARG A 349 30.00 -31.73 8.79
CA ARG A 349 29.14 -30.55 8.96
C ARG A 349 28.10 -30.40 7.83
N LEU A 350 28.44 -30.78 6.60
CA LEU A 350 27.52 -30.79 5.45
C LEU A 350 26.43 -31.89 5.54
N LEU A 351 26.64 -32.91 6.39
CA LEU A 351 25.63 -33.93 6.68
C LEU A 351 24.70 -33.50 7.80
N ASP A 352 25.22 -33.29 9.00
CA ASP A 352 24.40 -33.09 10.19
C ASP A 352 23.91 -31.65 10.34
N ARG A 353 24.82 -30.66 10.25
CA ARG A 353 24.55 -29.26 10.58
C ARG A 353 24.72 -28.25 9.41
N PRO A 354 24.09 -28.47 8.24
CA PRO A 354 24.23 -27.56 7.10
C PRO A 354 23.59 -26.18 7.32
N GLU A 355 22.56 -26.05 8.16
CA GLU A 355 21.99 -24.73 8.53
C GLU A 355 22.96 -23.92 9.41
N GLU A 356 23.65 -24.56 10.38
CA GLU A 356 24.70 -23.88 11.16
C GLU A 356 25.86 -23.43 10.27
N LEU A 357 26.19 -24.18 9.21
CA LEU A 357 27.22 -23.79 8.25
C LEU A 357 26.75 -22.66 7.31
N LEU A 358 25.49 -22.68 6.87
CA LEU A 358 24.88 -21.54 6.18
C LEU A 358 24.97 -20.29 7.04
N ASP A 359 24.69 -20.40 8.34
CA ASP A 359 24.66 -19.23 9.23
C ASP A 359 26.08 -18.80 9.67
N GLU A 360 27.03 -19.72 9.91
CA GLU A 360 28.45 -19.40 10.10
C GLU A 360 29.09 -18.71 8.87
N THR A 361 28.49 -18.83 7.67
CA THR A 361 28.98 -18.19 6.43
C THR A 361 28.19 -16.96 6.00
N SER A 362 26.87 -16.90 6.23
CA SER A 362 26.01 -15.85 5.67
C SER A 362 25.19 -15.05 6.68
N ASP A 363 25.38 -15.25 7.99
CA ASP A 363 24.63 -14.48 8.97
C ASP A 363 24.96 -12.98 8.95
N LEU A 364 23.91 -12.17 8.84
CA LEU A 364 23.95 -10.71 8.85
C LEU A 364 23.12 -10.13 10.01
N SER A 365 22.86 -10.93 11.06
CA SER A 365 22.05 -10.53 12.22
C SER A 365 22.54 -9.24 12.88
N HIS A 366 23.86 -9.05 12.93
CA HIS A 366 24.54 -7.87 13.47
C HIS A 366 24.19 -6.55 12.77
N LEU A 367 23.55 -6.57 11.60
CA LEU A 367 23.10 -5.35 10.92
C LEU A 367 21.89 -4.69 11.61
N CYS A 368 21.21 -5.36 12.54
CA CYS A 368 20.15 -4.70 13.34
C CYS A 368 20.67 -3.54 14.20
N PHE A 369 21.97 -3.53 14.53
CA PHE A 369 22.66 -2.43 15.21
C PHE A 369 23.12 -1.32 14.26
N TYR A 370 22.95 -1.51 12.94
CA TYR A 370 23.24 -0.54 11.89
C TYR A 370 21.97 -0.10 11.12
N PRO A 371 20.93 0.46 11.79
CA PRO A 371 19.70 0.89 11.10
C PRO A 371 19.94 2.03 10.10
N ARG A 372 20.82 3.00 10.42
CA ARG A 372 21.05 4.17 9.56
C ARG A 372 21.75 3.83 8.23
N PRO A 373 22.81 2.99 8.18
CA PRO A 373 23.35 2.53 6.90
C PRO A 373 22.33 1.71 6.10
N LEU A 374 21.59 0.80 6.76
CA LEU A 374 20.55 0.00 6.09
C LEU A 374 19.47 0.88 5.43
N GLU A 375 18.94 1.86 6.16
CA GLU A 375 17.93 2.78 5.62
C GLU A 375 18.45 3.63 4.45
N ARG A 376 19.72 4.06 4.48
CA ARG A 376 20.35 4.77 3.36
C ARG A 376 20.54 3.88 2.13
N MET A 377 21.01 2.65 2.33
CA MET A 377 21.20 1.68 1.25
C MET A 377 19.87 1.29 0.61
N PHE A 378 18.82 1.12 1.42
CA PHE A 378 17.46 0.88 0.96
C PHE A 378 16.89 2.11 0.21
N ALA A 379 17.10 3.35 0.69
CA ALA A 379 16.66 4.55 -0.02
C ALA A 379 17.30 4.67 -1.41
N LEU A 380 18.62 4.46 -1.52
CA LEU A 380 19.33 4.41 -2.81
C LEU A 380 18.79 3.30 -3.74
N THR A 381 18.36 2.18 -3.17
CA THR A 381 17.72 1.07 -3.91
C THR A 381 16.35 1.49 -4.47
N LEU A 382 15.60 2.36 -3.78
CA LEU A 382 14.29 2.86 -4.24
C LEU A 382 14.41 3.92 -5.35
N ASP A 383 15.51 4.67 -5.40
CA ASP A 383 15.75 5.71 -6.41
C ASP A 383 16.18 5.13 -7.78
N GLU A 384 16.72 3.90 -7.83
CA GLU A 384 17.16 3.25 -9.08
C GLU A 384 16.18 2.13 -9.51
N PRO A 385 15.38 2.30 -10.59
CA PRO A 385 14.40 1.30 -11.02
C PRO A 385 14.97 -0.10 -11.27
N SER A 386 16.19 -0.19 -11.78
CA SER A 386 16.94 -1.43 -12.04
C SER A 386 17.35 -2.20 -10.77
N MET A 387 17.17 -1.64 -9.58
CA MET A 387 17.46 -2.30 -8.30
C MET A 387 16.19 -2.70 -7.53
N LEU A 388 15.00 -2.27 -7.98
CA LEU A 388 13.74 -2.49 -7.27
C LEU A 388 13.37 -3.97 -7.14
N LEU A 389 13.69 -4.81 -8.13
CA LEU A 389 13.48 -6.27 -8.06
C LEU A 389 14.25 -6.94 -6.90
N PHE A 390 15.34 -6.32 -6.43
CA PHE A 390 16.16 -6.83 -5.33
C PHE A 390 15.76 -6.27 -3.96
N ALA A 391 14.93 -5.22 -3.93
CA ALA A 391 14.62 -4.46 -2.70
C ALA A 391 13.94 -5.31 -1.59
N ILE A 392 13.27 -6.41 -1.95
CA ILE A 392 12.72 -7.41 -1.00
C ILE A 392 13.79 -8.05 -0.10
N ALA A 393 15.06 -8.00 -0.47
CA ALA A 393 16.17 -8.50 0.35
C ALA A 393 16.32 -7.73 1.68
N PHE A 394 15.93 -6.45 1.76
CA PHE A 394 15.99 -5.67 3.01
C PHE A 394 14.95 -6.12 4.06
N PRO A 395 13.65 -6.31 3.71
CA PRO A 395 12.70 -7.02 4.59
C PRO A 395 13.16 -8.44 4.97
N LEU A 396 13.67 -9.24 4.03
CA LEU A 396 14.12 -10.62 4.31
C LEU A 396 15.30 -10.67 5.28
N LEU A 397 16.26 -9.74 5.17
CA LEU A 397 17.37 -9.59 6.10
C LEU A 397 16.92 -9.43 7.56
N CYS A 398 15.76 -8.81 7.82
CA CYS A 398 15.24 -8.67 9.19
C CYS A 398 14.92 -10.02 9.86
N ALA A 399 14.73 -11.11 9.10
CA ALA A 399 14.59 -12.46 9.67
C ALA A 399 15.87 -12.93 10.37
N HIS A 400 17.05 -12.50 9.90
CA HIS A 400 18.34 -12.83 10.52
C HIS A 400 18.52 -12.19 11.89
N PHE A 401 17.87 -11.07 12.16
CA PHE A 401 18.07 -10.30 13.40
C PHE A 401 17.72 -11.12 14.67
N SER A 402 16.89 -12.16 14.54
CA SER A 402 16.62 -13.15 15.59
C SER A 402 17.84 -13.91 16.11
N ARG A 403 18.97 -13.89 15.39
CA ARG A 403 20.15 -14.73 15.64
C ARG A 403 21.27 -14.01 16.40
N CYS A 404 21.18 -12.70 16.61
CA CYS A 404 22.18 -11.94 17.37
C CYS A 404 21.97 -12.02 18.89
N GLN A 405 20.89 -12.67 19.34
CA GLN A 405 20.60 -12.98 20.73
C GLN A 405 21.51 -14.12 21.24
N HIS A 406 21.93 -14.02 22.51
CA HIS A 406 22.77 -15.03 23.15
C HIS A 406 22.13 -15.48 24.47
N PRO A 407 22.09 -16.78 24.82
CA PRO A 407 21.39 -17.26 26.02
C PRO A 407 21.84 -16.68 27.37
N MET A 408 23.02 -16.03 27.42
CA MET A 408 23.54 -15.33 28.61
C MET A 408 23.09 -13.85 28.70
N CYS A 409 22.28 -13.36 27.76
CA CYS A 409 21.78 -11.97 27.70
C CYS A 409 20.31 -11.95 27.20
N PRO A 410 19.37 -12.65 27.89
CA PRO A 410 17.97 -12.73 27.49
C PRO A 410 17.21 -11.39 27.59
N GLU A 411 17.79 -10.38 28.25
CA GLU A 411 17.22 -9.03 28.39
C GLU A 411 17.23 -8.26 27.05
N GLU A 412 18.04 -8.68 26.09
CA GLU A 412 18.27 -7.99 24.82
C GLU A 412 17.22 -8.32 23.74
N VAL A 413 15.94 -8.16 24.08
CA VAL A 413 14.78 -8.48 23.24
C VAL A 413 14.59 -7.41 22.15
N GLY A 414 15.46 -7.42 21.14
CA GLY A 414 15.49 -6.48 20.01
C GLY A 414 14.33 -6.61 19.01
N ASP A 415 13.41 -7.55 19.24
CA ASP A 415 12.27 -7.93 18.40
C ASP A 415 11.51 -6.73 17.84
N ALA A 416 11.18 -5.75 18.71
CA ALA A 416 10.42 -4.55 18.33
C ALA A 416 11.17 -3.64 17.33
N ALA A 417 12.50 -3.53 17.44
CA ALA A 417 13.31 -2.74 16.52
C ALA A 417 13.46 -3.44 15.16
N ALA A 418 13.65 -4.76 15.17
CA ALA A 418 13.71 -5.58 13.95
C ALA A 418 12.39 -5.59 13.17
N LEU A 419 11.26 -5.76 13.88
CA LEU A 419 9.92 -5.69 13.29
C LEU A 419 9.61 -4.27 12.78
N GLY A 420 10.05 -3.22 13.50
CA GLY A 420 9.91 -1.83 13.06
C GLY A 420 10.65 -1.53 11.75
N LEU A 421 11.89 -2.01 11.60
CA LEU A 421 12.64 -1.90 10.33
C LEU A 421 11.98 -2.69 9.20
N CYS A 422 11.58 -3.94 9.45
CA CYS A 422 10.89 -4.77 8.46
C CYS A 422 9.57 -4.13 8.00
N HIS A 423 8.80 -3.55 8.93
CA HIS A 423 7.56 -2.84 8.63
C HIS A 423 7.83 -1.61 7.77
N LYS A 424 8.81 -0.77 8.16
CA LYS A 424 9.19 0.44 7.43
C LYS A 424 9.65 0.16 5.98
N PHE A 425 10.45 -0.89 5.76
CA PHE A 425 10.86 -1.27 4.40
C PHE A 425 9.67 -1.71 3.53
N LEU A 426 8.72 -2.47 4.09
CA LEU A 426 7.52 -2.90 3.36
C LEU A 426 6.50 -1.77 3.15
N GLU A 427 6.36 -0.86 4.12
CA GLU A 427 5.54 0.36 4.00
C GLU A 427 6.07 1.27 2.88
N GLU A 428 7.38 1.47 2.80
CA GLU A 428 8.02 2.25 1.74
C GLU A 428 7.92 1.59 0.35
N LEU A 429 8.10 0.27 0.25
CA LEU A 429 7.84 -0.47 -0.99
C LEU A 429 6.38 -0.34 -1.43
N ALA A 430 5.43 -0.45 -0.49
CA ALA A 430 4.01 -0.23 -0.74
C ALA A 430 3.69 1.22 -1.11
N ARG A 431 4.39 2.21 -0.54
CA ARG A 431 4.27 3.64 -0.88
C ARG A 431 4.74 3.93 -2.31
N VAL A 432 5.89 3.40 -2.72
CA VAL A 432 6.42 3.57 -4.09
C VAL A 432 5.54 2.83 -5.10
N GLY A 433 5.17 1.56 -4.82
CA GLY A 433 4.28 0.78 -5.68
C GLY A 433 2.90 1.41 -5.86
N SER A 434 2.25 1.85 -4.77
CA SER A 434 0.94 2.52 -4.83
C SER A 434 1.00 3.90 -5.47
N GLY A 435 2.11 4.63 -5.34
CA GLY A 435 2.38 5.85 -6.12
C GLY A 435 2.42 5.55 -7.61
N CYS A 436 3.28 4.63 -8.03
CA CYS A 436 3.45 4.24 -9.44
C CYS A 436 2.15 3.74 -10.09
N VAL A 437 1.34 2.94 -9.37
CA VAL A 437 0.01 2.53 -9.83
C VAL A 437 -0.91 3.73 -10.05
N LEU A 438 -0.96 4.69 -9.11
CA LEU A 438 -1.82 5.87 -9.24
C LEU A 438 -1.36 6.84 -10.32
N ASP A 439 -0.06 7.05 -10.48
CA ASP A 439 0.49 7.90 -11.54
C ASP A 439 0.18 7.32 -12.92
N ALA A 440 0.27 5.99 -13.08
CA ALA A 440 -0.17 5.29 -14.28
C ALA A 440 -1.70 5.38 -14.49
N CYS A 441 -2.50 5.34 -13.42
CA CYS A 441 -3.95 5.57 -13.51
C CYS A 441 -4.27 7.02 -13.92
N ALA A 442 -3.53 8.00 -13.43
CA ALA A 442 -3.68 9.40 -13.81
C ALA A 442 -3.35 9.64 -15.28
N GLU A 443 -2.26 9.05 -15.80
CA GLU A 443 -1.94 9.10 -17.23
C GLU A 443 -3.00 8.38 -18.08
N GLN A 444 -3.47 7.19 -17.66
CA GLN A 444 -4.54 6.48 -18.36
C GLN A 444 -5.88 7.24 -18.32
N HIS A 445 -6.14 8.01 -17.26
CA HIS A 445 -7.26 8.97 -17.17
C HIS A 445 -7.06 10.15 -18.12
N ASN A 446 -5.86 10.74 -18.21
CA ASN A 446 -5.53 11.81 -19.16
C ASN A 446 -5.75 11.39 -20.61
N LEU A 447 -5.50 10.12 -20.94
CA LEU A 447 -5.84 9.54 -22.24
C LEU A 447 -7.35 9.31 -22.41
N SER A 448 -8.05 8.82 -21.38
CA SER A 448 -9.51 8.65 -21.38
C SER A 448 -10.25 9.98 -21.62
N GLN A 449 -9.83 11.05 -20.93
CA GLN A 449 -10.40 12.40 -21.07
C GLN A 449 -10.35 12.92 -22.52
N GLN A 450 -9.30 12.61 -23.29
CA GLN A 450 -9.17 13.03 -24.69
C GLN A 450 -10.20 12.39 -25.63
N LEU A 451 -10.80 11.27 -25.24
CA LEU A 451 -11.85 10.58 -26.01
C LEU A 451 -13.24 11.21 -25.84
N LEU A 452 -13.43 12.09 -24.85
CA LEU A 452 -14.73 12.67 -24.53
C LEU A 452 -15.27 13.57 -25.67
N PRO A 453 -16.61 13.55 -25.94
CA PRO A 453 -17.22 14.28 -27.05
C PRO A 453 -16.90 15.78 -27.11
N LYS A 454 -16.59 16.41 -25.96
CA LYS A 454 -16.14 17.81 -25.84
C LYS A 454 -14.98 18.15 -26.79
N HIS A 455 -14.08 17.19 -27.05
CA HIS A 455 -12.92 17.40 -27.94
C HIS A 455 -13.28 17.35 -29.44
N CYS A 456 -14.42 16.79 -29.82
CA CYS A 456 -14.87 16.74 -31.22
C CYS A 456 -15.39 18.08 -31.76
N ALA A 457 -15.71 19.05 -30.89
CA ALA A 457 -16.32 20.32 -31.27
C ALA A 457 -15.51 21.10 -32.34
N ALA A 458 -14.19 21.14 -32.23
CA ALA A 458 -13.32 21.79 -33.21
C ALA A 458 -13.39 21.12 -34.60
N THR A 459 -13.52 19.79 -34.64
CA THR A 459 -13.67 19.01 -35.87
C THR A 459 -15.02 19.27 -36.54
N ILE A 460 -16.10 19.31 -35.75
CA ILE A 460 -17.46 19.61 -36.22
C ILE A 460 -17.52 21.03 -36.79
N SER A 461 -16.98 22.03 -36.08
CA SER A 461 -16.90 23.42 -36.56
C SER A 461 -16.09 23.55 -37.84
N ARG A 462 -14.92 22.91 -37.93
CA ARG A 462 -14.09 22.88 -39.15
C ARG A 462 -14.80 22.16 -40.32
N ALA A 463 -15.64 21.15 -40.06
CA ALA A 463 -16.46 20.49 -41.08
C ALA A 463 -17.64 21.37 -41.55
N ARG A 464 -18.29 22.11 -40.63
CA ARG A 464 -19.38 23.05 -40.94
C ARG A 464 -18.90 24.22 -41.80
N VAL A 465 -17.75 24.82 -41.45
CA VAL A 465 -17.15 25.94 -42.19
C VAL A 465 -16.64 25.53 -43.58
N LYS A 466 -16.23 24.27 -43.80
CA LYS A 466 -15.84 23.77 -45.13
C LYS A 466 -16.96 23.77 -46.19
N LYS A 467 -18.21 24.05 -45.82
CA LYS A 467 -19.33 24.22 -46.77
C LYS A 467 -19.47 25.65 -47.33
N THR A 468 -18.74 26.64 -46.81
CA THR A 468 -18.63 27.99 -47.41
C THR A 468 -17.26 28.17 -48.10
N PRO A 469 -17.15 29.05 -49.11
CA PRO A 469 -15.92 29.23 -49.87
C PRO A 469 -14.75 29.71 -48.99
N LYS A 470 -13.55 29.18 -49.26
CA LYS A 470 -12.38 29.23 -48.39
C LYS A 470 -11.90 30.65 -48.08
N GLN A 471 -11.66 30.93 -46.79
CA GLN A 471 -10.44 31.65 -46.40
C GLN A 471 -9.31 30.62 -46.12
N PRO A 472 -8.03 30.96 -46.34
CA PRO A 472 -6.92 30.10 -45.97
C PRO A 472 -6.78 30.02 -44.43
N PRO A 473 -6.32 28.89 -43.87
CA PRO A 473 -6.09 28.78 -42.43
C PRO A 473 -4.97 29.71 -41.98
N ARG A 474 -5.17 30.39 -40.84
CA ARG A 474 -4.09 31.13 -40.17
C ARG A 474 -3.03 30.12 -39.71
N LYS A 475 -1.76 30.35 -40.07
CA LYS A 475 -0.62 29.67 -39.42
C LYS A 475 -0.59 30.12 -37.96
N GLY A 476 -0.80 29.20 -37.01
CA GLY A 476 -0.76 29.49 -35.58
C GLY A 476 -1.51 28.49 -34.70
N ASP A 477 -2.63 27.91 -35.18
CA ASP A 477 -3.36 26.87 -34.44
C ASP A 477 -2.44 25.67 -34.14
N PRO A 478 -2.19 25.30 -32.87
CA PRO A 478 -1.54 24.03 -32.57
C PRO A 478 -2.45 22.89 -33.03
N GLN A 479 -1.99 22.11 -33.99
CA GLN A 479 -2.72 20.97 -34.51
C GLN A 479 -2.66 19.84 -33.48
N ARG A 480 -3.63 19.80 -32.55
CA ARG A 480 -3.80 18.68 -31.61
C ARG A 480 -3.69 17.35 -32.35
N ASP A 481 -2.78 16.51 -31.87
CA ASP A 481 -2.66 15.14 -32.33
C ASP A 481 -3.91 14.32 -32.00
N LYS A 482 -4.04 13.15 -32.63
CA LYS A 482 -5.21 12.28 -32.48
C LYS A 482 -4.94 11.23 -31.41
N PRO A 483 -5.88 10.92 -30.51
CA PRO A 483 -5.76 9.78 -29.61
C PRO A 483 -5.35 8.50 -30.38
N GLY A 484 -4.32 7.83 -29.89
CA GLY A 484 -3.65 6.72 -30.57
C GLY A 484 -2.31 7.08 -31.22
N THR A 485 -1.90 8.36 -31.29
CA THR A 485 -0.56 8.74 -31.79
C THR A 485 0.53 8.56 -30.73
N GLU A 486 0.21 8.76 -29.46
CA GLU A 486 1.10 8.50 -28.33
C GLU A 486 1.54 7.02 -28.25
N SER A 487 0.66 6.12 -28.68
CA SER A 487 0.91 4.67 -28.78
C SER A 487 1.78 4.28 -30.00
N GLN A 488 2.00 5.17 -30.97
CA GLN A 488 2.75 4.87 -32.21
C GLN A 488 4.27 5.06 -32.04
N ARG A 489 4.87 4.20 -31.22
CA ARG A 489 6.32 4.18 -30.96
C ARG A 489 7.12 3.98 -32.25
N ARG A 490 8.12 4.83 -32.47
CA ARG A 490 9.08 4.75 -33.60
C ARG A 490 10.40 4.09 -33.22
N ASP A 491 10.85 4.27 -31.98
CA ASP A 491 12.08 3.70 -31.42
C ASP A 491 11.85 3.39 -29.93
N ARG A 492 12.54 2.36 -29.40
CA ARG A 492 12.55 2.00 -27.97
C ARG A 492 13.53 2.83 -27.14
N THR A 493 14.50 3.51 -27.76
CA THR A 493 15.38 4.47 -27.05
C THR A 493 14.61 5.65 -26.44
N LEU A 494 13.48 6.01 -27.07
CA LEU A 494 12.56 7.04 -26.60
C LEU A 494 11.65 6.48 -25.49
N THR A 495 12.07 6.65 -24.24
CA THR A 495 11.29 6.27 -23.05
C THR A 495 10.22 7.33 -22.74
N THR A 496 8.96 6.92 -22.77
CA THR A 496 7.82 7.74 -22.33
C THR A 496 7.65 7.69 -20.80
N ASN A 497 6.76 8.51 -20.24
CA ASN A 497 6.45 8.43 -18.81
C ASN A 497 5.83 7.06 -18.44
N MET A 498 4.88 6.58 -19.26
CA MET A 498 4.27 5.25 -19.10
C MET A 498 5.27 4.10 -19.18
N ASP A 499 6.35 4.22 -19.97
CA ASP A 499 7.40 3.18 -20.01
C ASP A 499 8.14 3.07 -18.67
N LYS A 500 8.45 4.22 -18.06
CA LYS A 500 9.14 4.27 -16.75
C LYS A 500 8.24 3.70 -15.67
N LEU A 501 6.96 4.09 -15.65
CA LEU A 501 5.96 3.56 -14.72
C LEU A 501 5.76 2.05 -14.90
N HIS A 502 5.62 1.55 -16.13
CA HIS A 502 5.50 0.11 -16.38
C HIS A 502 6.76 -0.69 -15.99
N LEU A 503 7.96 -0.14 -16.22
CA LEU A 503 9.21 -0.77 -15.78
C LEU A 503 9.30 -0.82 -14.25
N THR A 504 9.20 0.33 -13.58
CA THR A 504 9.20 0.44 -12.11
C THR A 504 8.21 -0.52 -11.45
N LEU A 505 6.99 -0.62 -12.00
CA LEU A 505 5.95 -1.50 -11.48
C LEU A 505 6.26 -2.98 -11.75
N ALA A 506 6.82 -3.33 -12.91
CA ALA A 506 7.25 -4.69 -13.20
C ALA A 506 8.35 -5.15 -12.22
N GLU A 507 9.41 -4.37 -12.03
CA GLU A 507 10.51 -4.72 -11.12
C GLU A 507 10.02 -4.81 -9.65
N LEU A 508 9.19 -3.87 -9.20
CA LEU A 508 8.54 -3.95 -7.88
C LEU A 508 7.64 -5.18 -7.73
N SER A 509 6.96 -5.61 -8.80
CA SER A 509 6.10 -6.79 -8.75
C SER A 509 6.90 -8.09 -8.63
N LEU A 510 8.08 -8.17 -9.26
CA LEU A 510 9.01 -9.28 -9.06
C LEU A 510 9.54 -9.31 -7.62
N SER A 511 9.87 -8.13 -7.07
CA SER A 511 10.30 -7.94 -5.68
C SER A 511 9.24 -8.44 -4.67
N LEU A 512 8.02 -7.91 -4.74
CA LEU A 512 6.95 -8.21 -3.79
C LEU A 512 6.40 -9.64 -3.90
N ASN A 513 6.46 -10.25 -5.08
CA ASN A 513 6.03 -11.64 -5.30
C ASN A 513 7.13 -12.69 -5.04
N HIS A 514 8.37 -12.27 -4.76
CA HIS A 514 9.50 -13.20 -4.60
C HIS A 514 9.27 -14.23 -3.49
N VAL A 515 8.62 -13.82 -2.39
CA VAL A 515 8.29 -14.67 -1.24
C VAL A 515 6.85 -14.35 -0.78
N PRO A 516 5.94 -15.35 -0.68
CA PRO A 516 4.55 -15.10 -0.31
C PRO A 516 4.40 -14.68 1.16
N ASN A 517 5.20 -15.26 2.06
CA ASN A 517 5.36 -14.83 3.45
C ASN A 517 6.68 -15.34 4.02
N PHE A 518 7.18 -14.66 5.06
CA PHE A 518 8.37 -15.04 5.82
C PHE A 518 8.20 -14.70 7.31
N THR A 519 9.08 -15.23 8.16
CA THR A 519 8.98 -15.09 9.62
C THR A 519 10.08 -14.20 10.19
N VAL A 520 9.70 -13.20 10.98
CA VAL A 520 10.61 -12.30 11.74
C VAL A 520 10.22 -12.39 13.21
N PHE A 521 11.12 -12.87 14.08
CA PHE A 521 10.84 -13.08 15.51
C PHE A 521 9.52 -13.83 15.79
N GLY A 522 9.22 -14.87 14.98
CA GLY A 522 7.97 -15.65 15.07
C GLY A 522 6.73 -14.98 14.46
N HIS A 523 6.75 -13.67 14.18
CA HIS A 523 5.69 -13.00 13.43
C HIS A 523 5.76 -13.35 11.94
N THR A 524 4.62 -13.72 11.34
CA THR A 524 4.53 -13.99 9.90
C THR A 524 4.20 -12.70 9.16
N VAL A 525 5.01 -12.36 8.15
CA VAL A 525 4.93 -11.11 7.37
C VAL A 525 4.60 -11.44 5.91
N THR A 526 3.63 -10.74 5.33
CA THR A 526 3.10 -10.99 3.97
C THR A 526 3.22 -9.72 3.12
N PRO A 527 4.22 -9.61 2.21
CA PRO A 527 4.49 -8.36 1.47
C PRO A 527 3.32 -7.82 0.64
N ALA A 528 2.55 -8.69 -0.02
CA ALA A 528 1.47 -8.28 -0.92
C ALA A 528 0.32 -7.53 -0.20
N GLU A 529 0.02 -7.88 1.06
CA GLU A 529 -1.07 -7.22 1.82
C GLU A 529 -0.72 -5.78 2.23
N TYR A 530 0.56 -5.43 2.38
CA TYR A 530 1.00 -4.03 2.56
C TYR A 530 0.61 -3.18 1.34
N LEU A 531 0.92 -3.66 0.13
CA LEU A 531 0.54 -2.96 -1.09
C LEU A 531 -0.99 -2.93 -1.28
N SER A 532 -1.70 -4.01 -0.94
CA SER A 532 -3.18 -4.01 -0.97
C SER A 532 -3.76 -2.90 -0.10
N SER A 533 -3.28 -2.74 1.15
CA SER A 533 -3.74 -1.72 2.09
C SER A 533 -3.40 -0.28 1.65
N HIS A 534 -2.18 -0.06 1.15
CA HIS A 534 -1.79 1.24 0.60
C HIS A 534 -2.59 1.60 -0.66
N LEU A 535 -2.86 0.62 -1.53
CA LEU A 535 -3.71 0.85 -2.70
C LEU A 535 -5.15 1.16 -2.31
N GLU A 536 -5.74 0.47 -1.31
CA GLU A 536 -7.12 0.76 -0.87
C GLU A 536 -7.24 2.21 -0.38
N THR A 537 -6.40 2.59 0.58
CA THR A 537 -6.44 3.92 1.19
C THR A 537 -6.09 5.06 0.24
N ARG A 538 -5.20 4.83 -0.74
CA ARG A 538 -4.85 5.85 -1.76
C ARG A 538 -5.83 5.90 -2.93
N LEU A 539 -6.41 4.77 -3.35
CA LEU A 539 -7.41 4.74 -4.42
C LEU A 539 -8.72 5.42 -3.98
N THR A 540 -9.18 5.20 -2.74
CA THR A 540 -10.31 5.92 -2.14
C THR A 540 -10.13 7.44 -2.26
N LYS A 541 -8.94 7.95 -1.90
CA LYS A 541 -8.61 9.38 -1.99
C LYS A 541 -8.53 9.88 -3.44
N ALA A 542 -7.97 9.09 -4.35
CA ALA A 542 -7.89 9.44 -5.77
C ALA A 542 -9.27 9.52 -6.44
N ILE A 543 -10.20 8.62 -6.07
CA ILE A 543 -11.57 8.63 -6.60
C ILE A 543 -12.35 9.86 -6.13
N VAL A 544 -12.25 10.23 -4.85
CA VAL A 544 -12.84 11.48 -4.35
C VAL A 544 -12.21 12.70 -5.01
N ALA A 545 -10.89 12.70 -5.22
CA ALA A 545 -10.19 13.79 -5.92
C ALA A 545 -10.62 13.97 -7.38
N MET A 546 -11.06 12.91 -8.09
CA MET A 546 -11.59 13.05 -9.47
C MET A 546 -12.86 13.91 -9.54
N ALA A 547 -13.64 14.04 -8.45
CA ALA A 547 -14.79 14.94 -8.41
C ALA A 547 -14.41 16.43 -8.33
N GLY A 548 -13.17 16.76 -7.93
CA GLY A 548 -12.66 18.14 -7.91
C GLY A 548 -13.44 19.12 -7.03
N TYR A 549 -14.20 18.64 -6.05
CA TYR A 549 -15.20 19.46 -5.34
C TYR A 549 -14.57 20.62 -4.56
N SER A 550 -15.03 21.84 -4.85
CA SER A 550 -14.66 23.07 -4.16
C SER A 550 -15.91 23.74 -3.59
N GLN A 551 -16.11 23.60 -2.27
CA GLN A 551 -17.22 24.24 -1.57
C GLN A 551 -17.20 25.78 -1.67
N ALA A 552 -16.03 26.38 -1.90
CA ALA A 552 -15.86 27.83 -2.01
C ALA A 552 -16.28 28.40 -3.37
N SER A 553 -16.19 27.61 -4.45
CA SER A 553 -16.61 28.03 -5.80
C SER A 553 -17.88 27.31 -6.31
N GLN A 554 -18.39 26.35 -5.53
CA GLN A 554 -19.45 25.41 -5.94
C GLN A 554 -19.14 24.65 -7.25
N GLU A 555 -17.86 24.41 -7.53
CA GLU A 555 -17.40 23.64 -8.69
C GLU A 555 -17.30 22.15 -8.33
N VAL A 556 -17.79 21.29 -9.22
CA VAL A 556 -17.64 19.82 -9.17
C VAL A 556 -17.53 19.29 -10.61
N ALA A 557 -16.78 18.21 -10.80
CA ALA A 557 -16.70 17.52 -12.10
C ALA A 557 -18.02 16.82 -12.44
N ARG A 558 -18.34 16.72 -13.73
CA ARG A 558 -19.58 16.09 -14.21
C ARG A 558 -19.56 14.58 -13.95
N PRO A 559 -20.66 13.96 -13.50
CA PRO A 559 -20.74 12.51 -13.26
C PRO A 559 -20.17 11.65 -14.40
N SER A 560 -20.47 11.97 -15.67
CA SER A 560 -19.95 11.24 -16.84
C SER A 560 -18.43 11.30 -16.99
N GLU A 561 -17.80 12.39 -16.55
CA GLU A 561 -16.35 12.59 -16.63
C GLU A 561 -15.62 11.91 -15.47
N VAL A 562 -16.23 11.90 -14.29
CA VAL A 562 -15.75 11.12 -13.14
C VAL A 562 -15.90 9.62 -13.42
N LEU A 563 -17.01 9.18 -14.02
CA LEU A 563 -17.22 7.79 -14.43
C LEU A 563 -16.23 7.35 -15.52
N ALA A 564 -16.03 8.15 -16.57
CA ALA A 564 -15.02 7.87 -17.60
C ALA A 564 -13.58 7.83 -17.05
N GLY A 565 -13.32 8.55 -15.96
CA GLY A 565 -12.09 8.45 -15.17
C GLY A 565 -12.03 7.18 -14.32
N LEU A 566 -13.11 6.85 -13.62
CA LEU A 566 -13.21 5.68 -12.75
C LEU A 566 -13.07 4.36 -13.52
N VAL A 567 -13.72 4.25 -14.69
CA VAL A 567 -13.59 3.09 -15.59
C VAL A 567 -12.14 2.96 -16.11
N ALA A 568 -11.45 4.07 -16.36
CA ALA A 568 -10.03 4.06 -16.75
C ALA A 568 -9.12 3.57 -15.60
N TYR A 569 -9.36 4.05 -14.38
CA TYR A 569 -8.68 3.60 -13.16
C TYR A 569 -8.93 2.11 -12.89
N MET A 570 -10.20 1.67 -12.84
CA MET A 570 -10.58 0.26 -12.63
C MET A 570 -9.97 -0.65 -13.69
N GLY A 571 -10.08 -0.27 -14.96
CA GLY A 571 -9.54 -1.02 -16.09
C GLY A 571 -8.02 -1.12 -16.07
N LEU A 572 -7.30 -0.13 -15.54
CA LEU A 572 -5.86 -0.24 -15.34
C LEU A 572 -5.50 -1.06 -14.10
N VAL A 573 -6.16 -0.84 -12.95
CA VAL A 573 -5.93 -1.61 -11.72
C VAL A 573 -6.12 -3.11 -11.97
N GLN A 574 -7.19 -3.52 -12.66
CA GLN A 574 -7.41 -4.92 -13.06
C GLN A 574 -6.28 -5.44 -13.97
N ARG A 575 -5.81 -4.63 -14.93
CA ARG A 575 -4.66 -4.99 -15.78
C ARG A 575 -3.33 -5.04 -15.03
N LEU A 576 -3.16 -4.32 -13.92
CA LEU A 576 -1.93 -4.36 -13.11
C LEU A 576 -1.97 -5.44 -12.03
N GLY A 577 -3.16 -5.88 -11.61
CA GLY A 577 -3.34 -6.94 -10.62
C GLY A 577 -2.65 -8.26 -10.96
N HIS A 578 -2.59 -8.63 -12.25
CA HIS A 578 -1.90 -9.85 -12.69
C HIS A 578 -0.37 -9.78 -12.53
N LEU A 579 0.22 -8.59 -12.49
CA LEU A 579 1.65 -8.42 -12.25
C LEU A 579 1.97 -8.61 -10.76
N VAL A 580 1.17 -8.00 -9.88
CA VAL A 580 1.46 -7.95 -8.42
C VAL A 580 0.69 -8.97 -7.59
N ALA A 581 0.11 -9.99 -8.24
CA ALA A 581 -0.66 -11.09 -7.63
C ALA A 581 -1.79 -10.67 -6.66
N LEU A 582 -2.30 -9.43 -6.79
CA LEU A 582 -3.33 -8.87 -5.90
C LEU A 582 -4.74 -9.29 -6.30
N ASP A 583 -5.59 -9.58 -5.31
CA ASP A 583 -7.03 -9.67 -5.51
C ASP A 583 -7.63 -8.27 -5.74
N THR A 584 -7.54 -7.81 -6.99
CA THR A 584 -8.12 -6.54 -7.43
C THR A 584 -9.65 -6.53 -7.40
N ALA A 585 -10.32 -7.70 -7.35
CA ALA A 585 -11.76 -7.77 -7.22
C ALA A 585 -12.20 -7.48 -5.77
N ARG A 586 -11.49 -8.02 -4.77
CA ARG A 586 -11.63 -7.64 -3.35
C ARG A 586 -11.33 -6.16 -3.14
N LEU A 587 -10.20 -5.68 -3.66
CA LEU A 587 -9.75 -4.29 -3.55
C LEU A 587 -10.78 -3.30 -4.14
N LEU A 588 -11.17 -3.47 -5.40
CA LEU A 588 -12.13 -2.57 -6.05
C LEU A 588 -13.52 -2.65 -5.39
N ARG A 589 -13.97 -3.82 -4.96
CA ARG A 589 -15.24 -3.96 -4.23
C ARG A 589 -15.22 -3.19 -2.90
N ALA A 590 -14.13 -3.26 -2.14
CA ALA A 590 -14.00 -2.55 -0.87
C ALA A 590 -14.04 -1.02 -1.06
N VAL A 591 -13.28 -0.49 -2.02
CA VAL A 591 -13.22 0.95 -2.30
C VAL A 591 -14.53 1.49 -2.87
N LEU A 592 -15.09 0.82 -3.89
CA LEU A 592 -16.29 1.31 -4.59
C LEU A 592 -17.53 1.25 -3.69
N LEU A 593 -17.68 0.21 -2.88
CA LEU A 593 -18.81 0.10 -1.95
C LEU A 593 -18.78 1.22 -0.89
N GLN A 594 -17.60 1.59 -0.38
CA GLN A 594 -17.46 2.73 0.52
C GLN A 594 -17.94 4.04 -0.10
N GLN A 595 -17.71 4.27 -1.41
CA GLN A 595 -18.18 5.50 -2.08
C GLN A 595 -19.71 5.61 -2.22
N SER A 596 -20.44 4.49 -2.13
CA SER A 596 -21.91 4.45 -2.16
C SER A 596 -22.58 4.82 -0.82
N HIS A 597 -21.81 4.91 0.27
CA HIS A 597 -22.23 5.44 1.56
C HIS A 597 -21.79 6.91 1.69
N PRO A 598 -22.44 7.74 2.52
CA PRO A 598 -22.09 9.16 2.65
C PRO A 598 -20.76 9.44 3.38
N ARG A 599 -20.15 8.43 4.01
CA ARG A 599 -18.81 8.50 4.62
C ARG A 599 -18.04 7.20 4.37
N ASP A 600 -16.72 7.33 4.20
CA ASP A 600 -15.81 6.18 4.09
C ASP A 600 -15.45 5.58 5.47
N GLY A 601 -14.64 4.50 5.47
CA GLY A 601 -14.17 3.86 6.71
C GLY A 601 -13.29 4.74 7.61
N SER A 602 -12.83 5.90 7.13
CA SER A 602 -12.10 6.92 7.90
C SER A 602 -12.96 8.14 8.28
N GLY A 603 -14.27 8.08 7.99
CA GLY A 603 -15.25 9.13 8.30
C GLY A 603 -15.25 10.31 7.35
N GLN A 604 -14.49 10.27 6.25
CA GLN A 604 -14.38 11.34 5.25
C GLN A 604 -15.57 11.35 4.28
N PRO A 605 -15.93 12.50 3.68
CA PRO A 605 -17.01 12.58 2.70
C PRO A 605 -16.63 11.86 1.40
N THR A 606 -17.61 11.16 0.83
CA THR A 606 -17.50 10.36 -0.40
C THR A 606 -18.12 11.06 -1.60
N LEU A 607 -18.02 10.46 -2.79
CA LEU A 607 -18.78 10.88 -3.97
C LEU A 607 -20.30 11.03 -3.68
N THR A 608 -20.88 10.09 -2.91
CA THR A 608 -22.30 10.15 -2.50
C THR A 608 -22.63 11.43 -1.74
N ALA A 609 -21.82 11.79 -0.74
CA ALA A 609 -22.05 13.01 0.03
C ALA A 609 -21.81 14.28 -0.81
N ILE A 610 -20.72 14.30 -1.57
CA ILE A 610 -20.31 15.44 -2.41
C ILE A 610 -21.38 15.78 -3.46
N TYR A 611 -21.85 14.79 -4.23
CA TYR A 611 -22.90 15.05 -5.21
C TYR A 611 -24.24 15.39 -4.56
N THR A 612 -24.60 14.77 -3.42
CA THR A 612 -25.84 15.11 -2.71
C THR A 612 -25.84 16.56 -2.22
N ASP A 613 -24.75 17.01 -1.60
CA ASP A 613 -24.55 18.40 -1.17
C ASP A 613 -24.64 19.37 -2.37
N TRP A 614 -23.92 19.09 -3.46
CA TRP A 614 -23.89 19.94 -4.65
C TRP A 614 -25.24 20.02 -5.38
N TYR A 615 -25.95 18.91 -5.57
CA TYR A 615 -27.26 18.93 -6.24
C TYR A 615 -28.31 19.72 -5.44
N LEU A 616 -28.24 19.71 -4.11
CA LEU A 616 -29.12 20.48 -3.24
C LEU A 616 -28.73 21.96 -3.21
N GLU A 617 -27.49 22.27 -2.81
CA GLU A 617 -27.03 23.64 -2.49
C GLU A 617 -26.50 24.44 -3.70
N ALA A 618 -26.26 23.80 -4.85
CA ALA A 618 -25.97 24.49 -6.11
C ALA A 618 -27.13 24.36 -7.10
N LEU A 619 -27.43 23.16 -7.61
CA LEU A 619 -28.37 23.01 -8.73
C LEU A 619 -29.82 23.33 -8.34
N LEU A 620 -30.37 22.64 -7.34
CA LEU A 620 -31.76 22.83 -6.92
C LEU A 620 -31.96 24.19 -6.23
N ARG A 621 -30.97 24.68 -5.48
CA ARG A 621 -30.97 26.05 -4.93
C ARG A 621 -31.07 27.13 -6.00
N GLN A 622 -30.50 26.93 -7.20
CA GLN A 622 -30.63 27.87 -8.33
C GLN A 622 -31.88 27.64 -9.21
N ALA A 623 -32.53 26.46 -9.13
CA ALA A 623 -33.92 26.32 -9.58
C ALA A 623 -34.87 27.13 -8.64
N SER A 624 -34.56 27.08 -7.35
CA SER A 624 -35.13 27.88 -6.25
C SER A 624 -34.81 29.40 -6.30
N THR A 625 -34.18 29.90 -7.36
CA THR A 625 -34.08 31.36 -7.68
C THR A 625 -34.67 31.69 -9.05
N GLY A 626 -35.20 30.69 -9.76
CA GLY A 626 -35.62 30.80 -11.16
C GLY A 626 -34.47 31.08 -12.14
N ALA A 627 -33.21 30.89 -11.73
CA ALA A 627 -32.04 30.97 -12.62
C ALA A 627 -31.87 29.67 -13.43
N VAL A 628 -32.41 28.56 -12.93
CA VAL A 628 -32.44 27.25 -13.58
C VAL A 628 -33.88 26.78 -13.80
N LEU A 629 -34.21 26.36 -15.02
CA LEU A 629 -35.53 25.88 -15.40
C LEU A 629 -35.52 24.43 -15.89
N LEU A 630 -36.48 23.61 -15.44
CA LEU A 630 -36.72 22.28 -15.98
C LEU A 630 -37.25 22.40 -17.42
N SER A 631 -36.71 21.59 -18.33
CA SER A 631 -37.17 21.46 -19.70
C SER A 631 -37.63 20.03 -19.98
N PRO A 632 -38.94 19.72 -19.86
CA PRO A 632 -39.47 18.38 -20.12
C PRO A 632 -39.15 17.85 -21.53
N ALA A 633 -39.00 18.75 -22.51
CA ALA A 633 -38.65 18.40 -23.89
C ALA A 633 -37.17 18.00 -24.08
N LEU A 634 -36.29 18.34 -23.12
CA LEU A 634 -34.89 17.92 -23.09
C LEU A 634 -34.60 16.87 -21.99
N GLN A 635 -35.59 16.58 -21.12
CA GLN A 635 -35.43 15.74 -19.93
C GLN A 635 -34.21 16.15 -19.06
N ALA A 636 -34.05 17.47 -18.88
CA ALA A 636 -32.94 18.09 -18.16
C ALA A 636 -33.35 19.44 -17.55
N PHE A 637 -32.63 19.88 -16.52
CA PHE A 637 -32.65 21.30 -16.11
C PHE A 637 -31.75 22.14 -17.04
N THR A 638 -32.07 23.42 -17.20
CA THR A 638 -31.43 24.33 -18.16
C THR A 638 -31.21 25.69 -17.52
N THR A 639 -30.07 26.33 -17.77
CA THR A 639 -29.76 27.66 -17.24
C THR A 639 -30.43 28.76 -18.06
N VAL A 640 -31.03 29.74 -17.39
CA VAL A 640 -31.60 30.93 -18.00
C VAL A 640 -30.51 32.00 -18.13
N PRO A 641 -30.23 32.54 -19.34
CA PRO A 641 -29.31 33.65 -19.47
C PRO A 641 -29.86 34.89 -18.73
N ARG A 642 -29.14 35.33 -17.70
CA ARG A 642 -29.33 36.56 -16.93
C ARG A 642 -27.98 37.28 -16.82
N GLU A 643 -27.94 38.45 -16.17
CA GLU A 643 -26.69 39.18 -15.91
C GLU A 643 -25.81 38.44 -14.89
N GLU A 644 -26.40 37.96 -13.80
CA GLU A 644 -25.77 37.01 -12.88
C GLU A 644 -26.06 35.57 -13.34
N GLN A 645 -25.10 34.95 -14.04
CA GLN A 645 -25.19 33.55 -14.45
C GLN A 645 -24.55 32.63 -13.40
N PRO A 646 -25.13 31.46 -13.09
CA PRO A 646 -24.45 30.47 -12.27
C PRO A 646 -23.17 29.98 -12.97
N PRO A 647 -22.12 29.57 -12.22
CA PRO A 647 -20.82 29.18 -12.80
C PRO A 647 -20.86 27.85 -13.58
N PHE A 648 -22.01 27.16 -13.61
CA PHE A 648 -22.20 25.86 -14.26
C PHE A 648 -23.42 25.87 -15.20
N SER A 649 -23.36 25.04 -16.24
CA SER A 649 -24.48 24.78 -17.16
C SER A 649 -25.33 23.63 -16.60
N ALA A 650 -26.52 23.91 -16.06
CA ALA A 650 -27.34 22.89 -15.38
C ALA A 650 -27.70 21.67 -16.26
N ALA A 651 -27.75 21.84 -17.59
CA ALA A 651 -28.00 20.75 -18.53
C ALA A 651 -26.87 19.72 -18.55
N GLU A 652 -25.64 20.15 -18.28
CA GLU A 652 -24.43 19.31 -18.25
C GLU A 652 -24.24 18.57 -16.92
N PHE A 653 -25.25 18.60 -16.04
CA PHE A 653 -25.28 17.86 -14.77
C PHE A 653 -26.63 17.16 -14.54
N SER A 654 -27.60 17.28 -15.44
CA SER A 654 -28.99 16.83 -15.20
C SER A 654 -29.73 16.26 -16.40
N ASP A 655 -29.05 16.03 -17.53
CA ASP A 655 -29.62 15.23 -18.61
C ASP A 655 -29.67 13.73 -18.23
N VAL A 656 -30.32 12.94 -19.09
CA VAL A 656 -30.45 11.49 -18.90
C VAL A 656 -29.08 10.78 -18.88
N SER A 657 -28.05 11.33 -19.54
CA SER A 657 -26.69 10.77 -19.55
C SER A 657 -26.00 10.96 -18.18
N GLU A 658 -26.04 12.17 -17.63
CA GLU A 658 -25.46 12.47 -16.31
C GLU A 658 -26.25 11.81 -15.16
N MET A 659 -27.57 11.69 -15.27
CA MET A 659 -28.39 10.96 -14.28
C MET A 659 -28.11 9.45 -14.25
N ARG A 660 -27.83 8.82 -15.41
CA ARG A 660 -27.30 7.44 -15.46
C ARG A 660 -25.91 7.36 -14.86
N ALA A 661 -24.99 8.25 -15.26
CA ALA A 661 -23.61 8.22 -14.78
C ALA A 661 -23.50 8.44 -13.25
N LEU A 662 -24.34 9.32 -12.69
CA LEU A 662 -24.49 9.48 -11.24
C LEU A 662 -24.95 8.18 -10.57
N ALA A 663 -25.98 7.53 -11.12
CA ALA A 663 -26.51 6.27 -10.59
C ALA A 663 -25.49 5.11 -10.66
N GLU A 664 -24.64 5.08 -11.70
CA GLU A 664 -23.54 4.11 -11.83
C GLU A 664 -22.40 4.40 -10.83
N LEU A 665 -22.09 5.68 -10.55
CA LEU A 665 -21.09 6.09 -9.57
C LEU A 665 -21.47 5.82 -8.11
N ILE A 666 -22.71 6.14 -7.71
CA ILE A 666 -23.13 6.10 -6.30
C ILE A 666 -24.05 4.92 -5.95
N GLY A 667 -24.56 4.21 -6.95
CA GLY A 667 -25.37 3.00 -6.81
C GLY A 667 -26.70 3.18 -6.07
N PRO A 668 -27.43 2.08 -5.79
CA PRO A 668 -28.71 2.14 -5.08
C PRO A 668 -28.61 2.78 -3.68
N TYR A 669 -27.51 2.56 -2.95
CA TYR A 669 -27.30 3.15 -1.62
C TYR A 669 -27.14 4.67 -1.67
N GLY A 670 -26.32 5.19 -2.60
CA GLY A 670 -26.14 6.63 -2.77
C GLY A 670 -27.37 7.31 -3.36
N MET A 671 -28.04 6.66 -4.31
CA MET A 671 -29.30 7.17 -4.89
C MET A 671 -30.45 7.15 -3.87
N ARG A 672 -30.46 6.21 -2.92
CA ARG A 672 -31.33 6.22 -1.74
C ARG A 672 -30.99 7.38 -0.80
N PHE A 673 -29.71 7.59 -0.47
CA PHE A 673 -29.30 8.71 0.39
C PHE A 673 -29.65 10.07 -0.22
N LEU A 674 -29.35 10.29 -1.50
CA LEU A 674 -29.79 11.47 -2.27
C LEU A 674 -31.31 11.62 -2.20
N SER A 675 -32.04 10.52 -2.46
CA SER A 675 -33.50 10.45 -2.39
C SER A 675 -34.08 10.83 -1.01
N GLU A 676 -33.47 10.39 0.09
CA GLU A 676 -33.90 10.70 1.46
C GLU A 676 -33.69 12.18 1.79
N ASN A 677 -32.55 12.77 1.42
CA ASN A 677 -32.30 14.20 1.59
C ASN A 677 -33.25 15.06 0.74
N LEU A 678 -33.50 14.70 -0.53
CA LEU A 678 -34.49 15.36 -1.38
C LEU A 678 -35.89 15.34 -0.73
N MET A 679 -36.31 14.21 -0.14
CA MET A 679 -37.60 14.12 0.53
C MET A 679 -37.65 14.88 1.86
N TRP A 680 -36.53 14.99 2.60
CA TRP A 680 -36.42 15.90 3.74
C TRP A 680 -36.74 17.35 3.34
N HIS A 681 -36.17 17.83 2.23
CA HIS A 681 -36.50 19.16 1.67
C HIS A 681 -37.96 19.29 1.19
N VAL A 682 -38.64 18.20 0.80
CA VAL A 682 -40.08 18.23 0.48
C VAL A 682 -40.96 18.31 1.72
N GLY A 683 -40.75 17.44 2.73
CA GLY A 683 -41.46 17.52 4.01
C GLY A 683 -41.31 18.91 4.66
N SER A 684 -40.11 19.47 4.52
CA SER A 684 -39.76 20.86 4.80
C SER A 684 -40.72 21.89 4.18
N GLN A 685 -40.98 21.86 2.87
CA GLN A 685 -41.92 22.79 2.24
C GLN A 685 -43.36 22.55 2.71
N VAL A 686 -43.76 21.29 2.86
CA VAL A 686 -45.13 20.91 3.26
C VAL A 686 -45.46 21.38 4.68
N THR A 687 -44.49 21.39 5.59
CA THR A 687 -44.67 21.96 6.93
C THR A 687 -44.99 23.45 6.91
N GLU A 688 -44.42 24.22 5.97
CA GLU A 688 -44.78 25.64 5.82
C GLU A 688 -46.09 25.84 5.05
N LEU A 689 -46.43 24.96 4.10
CA LEU A 689 -47.77 24.93 3.48
C LEU A 689 -48.87 24.65 4.52
N LYS A 690 -48.64 23.74 5.48
CA LYS A 690 -49.55 23.48 6.59
C LYS A 690 -49.83 24.75 7.42
N LYS A 691 -48.83 25.63 7.65
CA LYS A 691 -49.06 26.93 8.32
C LYS A 691 -49.96 27.85 7.50
N LEU A 692 -49.66 28.04 6.21
CA LEU A 692 -50.46 28.89 5.32
C LEU A 692 -51.92 28.42 5.21
N VAL A 693 -52.16 27.11 5.30
CA VAL A 693 -53.51 26.52 5.38
C VAL A 693 -54.18 26.83 6.72
N VAL A 694 -53.46 26.75 7.85
CA VAL A 694 -53.99 27.12 9.18
C VAL A 694 -54.32 28.61 9.28
N GLU A 695 -53.45 29.48 8.75
CA GLU A 695 -53.67 30.94 8.68
C GLU A 695 -54.93 31.33 7.87
N ASN A 696 -55.36 30.47 6.94
CA ASN A 696 -56.50 30.70 6.07
C ASN A 696 -57.71 29.78 6.35
N MET A 697 -57.68 29.00 7.43
CA MET A 697 -58.58 27.86 7.66
C MET A 697 -60.06 28.20 7.48
N ASP A 698 -60.56 29.26 8.12
CA ASP A 698 -61.97 29.66 8.06
C ASP A 698 -62.40 30.03 6.62
N THR A 699 -61.54 30.72 5.89
CA THR A 699 -61.79 31.11 4.48
C THR A 699 -61.76 29.89 3.56
N LEU A 700 -60.86 28.93 3.81
CA LEU A 700 -60.75 27.69 3.04
C LEU A 700 -61.95 26.74 3.27
N VAL A 701 -62.42 26.61 4.52
CA VAL A 701 -63.64 25.86 4.87
C VAL A 701 -64.87 26.50 4.21
N GLN A 702 -64.97 27.84 4.23
CA GLN A 702 -66.04 28.57 3.52
C GLN A 702 -65.96 28.32 2.00
N LEU A 703 -64.78 28.44 1.38
CA LEU A 703 -64.59 28.21 -0.07
C LEU A 703 -64.97 26.79 -0.50
N ARG A 704 -64.69 25.76 0.32
CA ARG A 704 -65.06 24.36 0.03
C ARG A 704 -66.57 24.13 0.04
N CYS A 705 -67.30 24.81 0.92
CA CYS A 705 -68.75 24.67 1.08
C CYS A 705 -69.58 25.65 0.22
N CYS A 706 -68.97 26.74 -0.29
CA CYS A 706 -69.68 27.79 -1.01
C CYS A 706 -70.02 27.44 -2.47
N ARG A 707 -71.19 27.92 -2.91
CA ARG A 707 -71.62 27.90 -4.32
C ARG A 707 -70.68 28.74 -5.18
N ALA A 708 -70.55 28.40 -6.46
CA ALA A 708 -69.60 29.01 -7.39
C ALA A 708 -69.69 30.55 -7.46
N GLU A 709 -70.90 31.11 -7.33
CA GLU A 709 -71.19 32.55 -7.33
C GLU A 709 -70.58 33.31 -6.13
N GLN A 710 -70.36 32.65 -5.00
CA GLN A 710 -69.87 33.26 -3.76
C GLN A 710 -68.34 33.26 -3.65
N ARG A 711 -67.66 32.42 -4.45
CA ARG A 711 -66.19 32.26 -4.41
C ARG A 711 -65.43 33.55 -4.76
N PRO A 712 -65.83 34.37 -5.75
CA PRO A 712 -65.15 35.64 -6.06
C PRO A 712 -65.10 36.63 -4.89
N ALA A 713 -66.07 36.60 -3.98
CA ALA A 713 -66.09 37.45 -2.78
C ALA A 713 -65.20 36.92 -1.64
N LEU A 714 -64.83 35.65 -1.68
CA LEU A 714 -63.97 35.00 -0.68
C LEU A 714 -62.49 34.95 -1.08
N LEU A 715 -62.18 34.88 -2.38
CA LEU A 715 -60.79 34.86 -2.89
C LEU A 715 -59.92 36.03 -2.38
N PRO A 716 -60.38 37.29 -2.28
CA PRO A 716 -59.58 38.40 -1.74
C PRO A 716 -59.26 38.30 -0.24
N ARG A 717 -59.88 37.36 0.48
CA ARG A 717 -59.63 37.14 1.92
C ARG A 717 -58.49 36.13 2.19
N LEU A 718 -57.88 35.57 1.13
CA LEU A 718 -56.76 34.64 1.26
C LEU A 718 -55.43 35.40 1.42
N SER A 719 -54.73 35.19 2.54
CA SER A 719 -53.38 35.70 2.73
C SER A 719 -52.36 34.86 1.96
N SER A 720 -51.28 35.51 1.50
CA SER A 720 -50.06 34.83 1.00
C SER A 720 -50.26 33.71 -0.03
N ALA A 721 -51.32 33.78 -0.86
CA ALA A 721 -51.60 32.78 -1.90
C ALA A 721 -50.43 32.57 -2.89
N GLU A 722 -49.66 33.63 -3.17
CA GLU A 722 -48.37 33.49 -3.87
C GLU A 722 -47.45 32.47 -3.19
N ASN A 723 -47.26 32.54 -1.86
CA ASN A 723 -46.33 31.67 -1.14
C ASN A 723 -46.77 30.20 -1.16
N VAL A 724 -48.08 29.93 -1.29
CA VAL A 724 -48.60 28.57 -1.53
C VAL A 724 -48.15 28.07 -2.89
N LEU A 725 -48.38 28.84 -3.96
CA LEU A 725 -47.89 28.52 -5.31
C LEU A 725 -46.36 28.40 -5.34
N LYS A 726 -45.64 29.30 -4.64
CA LYS A 726 -44.19 29.25 -4.52
C LYS A 726 -43.79 27.89 -3.97
N ARG A 727 -44.22 27.53 -2.76
CA ARG A 727 -43.82 26.28 -2.10
C ARG A 727 -44.21 25.01 -2.85
N MET A 728 -45.41 24.94 -3.41
CA MET A 728 -45.86 23.81 -4.22
C MET A 728 -44.97 23.58 -5.45
N THR A 729 -44.47 24.65 -6.07
CA THR A 729 -43.65 24.55 -7.28
C THR A 729 -42.28 23.92 -6.99
N ILE A 730 -41.66 24.25 -5.85
CA ILE A 730 -40.36 23.71 -5.38
C ILE A 730 -40.45 22.21 -5.13
N ILE A 731 -41.54 21.79 -4.49
CA ILE A 731 -41.82 20.37 -4.26
C ILE A 731 -41.88 19.66 -5.61
N GLY A 732 -42.49 20.28 -6.61
CA GLY A 732 -42.48 19.82 -7.99
C GLY A 732 -41.07 19.74 -8.59
N GLU A 733 -40.23 20.76 -8.42
CA GLU A 733 -38.84 20.76 -8.90
C GLU A 733 -38.04 19.58 -8.32
N ILE A 734 -38.10 19.41 -7.00
CA ILE A 734 -37.41 18.34 -6.27
C ILE A 734 -37.95 16.96 -6.68
N LEU A 735 -39.28 16.80 -6.83
CA LEU A 735 -39.88 15.55 -7.29
C LEU A 735 -39.58 15.23 -8.76
N ASN A 736 -39.42 16.23 -9.62
CA ASN A 736 -38.99 16.02 -11.01
C ASN A 736 -37.51 15.65 -11.09
N PHE A 737 -36.64 16.30 -10.31
CA PHE A 737 -35.23 15.89 -10.18
C PHE A 737 -35.12 14.45 -9.66
N ARG A 738 -35.85 14.11 -8.60
CA ARG A 738 -35.97 12.72 -8.09
C ARG A 738 -36.46 11.74 -9.17
N ALA A 739 -37.46 12.10 -9.96
CA ALA A 739 -37.96 11.23 -11.03
C ALA A 739 -36.91 10.97 -12.13
N MET A 740 -36.12 11.98 -12.53
CA MET A 740 -35.03 11.81 -13.50
C MET A 740 -33.88 10.98 -12.93
N ALA A 741 -33.52 11.20 -11.66
CA ALA A 741 -32.54 10.40 -10.94
C ALA A 741 -32.96 8.92 -10.82
N GLN A 742 -34.23 8.66 -10.46
CA GLN A 742 -34.78 7.31 -10.33
C GLN A 742 -34.91 6.59 -11.68
N GLN A 743 -35.25 7.31 -12.76
CA GLN A 743 -35.20 6.75 -14.12
C GLN A 743 -33.76 6.37 -14.53
N GLY A 744 -32.77 7.21 -14.21
CA GLY A 744 -31.35 6.88 -14.39
C GLY A 744 -30.94 5.62 -13.63
N LEU A 745 -31.37 5.49 -12.36
CA LEU A 745 -31.14 4.29 -11.56
C LEU A 745 -31.80 3.04 -12.17
N ARG A 746 -33.06 3.10 -12.60
CA ARG A 746 -33.77 1.96 -13.22
C ARG A 746 -33.04 1.44 -14.46
N GLU A 747 -32.57 2.36 -15.31
CA GLU A 747 -31.85 1.99 -16.53
C GLU A 747 -30.48 1.38 -16.24
N VAL A 748 -29.74 1.87 -15.24
CA VAL A 748 -28.48 1.26 -14.79
C VAL A 748 -28.74 -0.11 -14.14
N PHE A 749 -29.72 -0.22 -13.25
CA PHE A 749 -30.03 -1.47 -12.54
C PHE A 749 -30.60 -2.55 -13.47
N SER A 750 -31.34 -2.19 -14.52
CA SER A 750 -31.77 -3.14 -15.56
C SER A 750 -30.63 -3.68 -16.43
N GLN A 751 -29.54 -2.92 -16.59
CA GLN A 751 -28.35 -3.37 -17.33
C GLN A 751 -27.44 -4.27 -16.48
N HIS A 752 -27.19 -3.92 -15.21
CA HIS A 752 -26.32 -4.70 -14.32
C HIS A 752 -27.03 -5.88 -13.63
N CYS A 753 -28.31 -5.74 -13.32
CA CYS A 753 -29.09 -6.68 -12.48
C CYS A 753 -30.40 -7.16 -13.14
N PRO A 754 -30.43 -7.55 -14.44
CA PRO A 754 -31.68 -7.88 -15.14
C PRO A 754 -32.48 -9.02 -14.48
N PHE A 755 -31.79 -9.99 -13.86
CA PHE A 755 -32.42 -11.10 -13.14
C PHE A 755 -33.11 -10.70 -11.82
N LEU A 756 -32.81 -9.52 -11.27
CA LEU A 756 -33.50 -8.97 -10.10
C LEU A 756 -34.65 -8.04 -10.50
N MET A 757 -34.53 -7.31 -11.62
CA MET A 757 -35.55 -6.37 -12.08
C MET A 757 -36.89 -7.07 -12.39
N GLY A 758 -36.89 -8.15 -13.17
CA GLY A 758 -38.14 -8.84 -13.54
C GLY A 758 -39.00 -9.28 -12.33
N PRO A 759 -38.41 -9.92 -11.30
CA PRO A 759 -39.11 -10.19 -10.05
C PRO A 759 -39.59 -8.95 -9.28
N ILE A 760 -38.83 -7.86 -9.25
CA ILE A 760 -39.21 -6.62 -8.55
C ILE A 760 -40.36 -5.89 -9.27
N GLU A 761 -40.32 -5.81 -10.59
CA GLU A 761 -41.39 -5.21 -11.41
C GLU A 761 -42.69 -6.03 -11.27
N CYS A 762 -42.60 -7.36 -11.38
CA CYS A 762 -43.74 -8.27 -11.16
C CYS A 762 -44.33 -8.16 -9.73
N LEU A 763 -43.48 -7.97 -8.71
CA LEU A 763 -43.93 -7.77 -7.32
C LEU A 763 -44.68 -6.43 -7.15
N ALA A 764 -44.29 -5.39 -7.89
CA ALA A 764 -45.00 -4.10 -7.90
C ALA A 764 -46.34 -4.19 -8.67
N ASP A 765 -46.36 -4.86 -9.83
CA ASP A 765 -47.56 -5.06 -10.65
C ASP A 765 -48.67 -5.89 -9.95
N VAL A 766 -48.31 -6.66 -8.92
CA VAL A 766 -49.24 -7.47 -8.11
C VAL A 766 -49.95 -6.66 -7.01
N VAL A 767 -49.53 -5.41 -6.75
CA VAL A 767 -50.19 -4.54 -5.76
C VAL A 767 -51.59 -4.14 -6.24
N THR A 768 -52.59 -4.34 -5.38
CA THR A 768 -53.99 -3.98 -5.64
C THR A 768 -54.47 -2.96 -4.60
N PRO A 769 -55.50 -2.14 -4.87
CA PRO A 769 -56.02 -1.18 -3.90
C PRO A 769 -56.63 -1.82 -2.62
N ASP A 770 -56.85 -3.13 -2.62
CA ASP A 770 -57.29 -3.92 -1.45
C ASP A 770 -56.10 -4.47 -0.62
N THR A 771 -54.86 -4.25 -1.04
CA THR A 771 -53.65 -4.70 -0.33
C THR A 771 -53.39 -3.84 0.92
N ASP A 772 -52.92 -4.46 2.01
CA ASP A 772 -52.59 -3.73 3.24
C ASP A 772 -51.55 -2.62 2.98
N ILE A 773 -51.71 -1.48 3.68
CA ILE A 773 -50.90 -0.28 3.48
C ILE A 773 -49.45 -0.50 3.92
N GLN A 774 -49.19 -1.26 4.99
CA GLN A 774 -47.81 -1.53 5.44
C GLN A 774 -47.09 -2.49 4.49
N VAL A 775 -47.79 -3.52 4.02
CA VAL A 775 -47.27 -4.44 2.99
C VAL A 775 -47.00 -3.68 1.68
N THR A 776 -47.93 -2.83 1.24
CA THR A 776 -47.81 -2.00 0.03
C THR A 776 -46.62 -1.06 0.10
N LEU A 777 -46.44 -0.34 1.22
CA LEU A 777 -45.28 0.54 1.42
C LEU A 777 -43.96 -0.23 1.45
N SER A 778 -43.95 -1.46 1.98
CA SER A 778 -42.76 -2.33 1.99
C SER A 778 -42.39 -2.79 0.57
N ILE A 779 -43.38 -3.13 -0.26
CA ILE A 779 -43.19 -3.47 -1.68
C ILE A 779 -42.67 -2.25 -2.45
N PHE A 780 -43.27 -1.08 -2.25
CA PHE A 780 -42.84 0.16 -2.91
C PHE A 780 -41.46 0.65 -2.41
N GLU A 781 -41.03 0.38 -1.17
CA GLU A 781 -39.66 0.67 -0.74
C GLU A 781 -38.64 -0.16 -1.54
N LEU A 782 -38.89 -1.45 -1.74
CA LEU A 782 -38.05 -2.31 -2.57
C LEU A 782 -38.06 -1.87 -4.05
N ALA A 783 -39.23 -1.57 -4.60
CA ALA A 783 -39.39 -1.15 -5.99
C ALA A 783 -38.71 0.20 -6.27
N SER A 784 -38.91 1.20 -5.41
CA SER A 784 -38.25 2.50 -5.54
C SER A 784 -36.74 2.47 -5.26
N ALA A 785 -36.24 1.52 -4.45
CA ALA A 785 -34.79 1.27 -4.33
C ALA A 785 -34.15 0.71 -5.61
N ALA A 786 -34.95 0.18 -6.55
CA ALA A 786 -34.52 -0.27 -7.89
C ALA A 786 -34.88 0.73 -9.02
N GLY A 787 -35.38 1.93 -8.68
CA GLY A 787 -35.81 2.94 -9.65
C GLY A 787 -37.18 2.69 -10.30
N VAL A 788 -37.94 1.69 -9.86
CA VAL A 788 -39.29 1.44 -10.39
C VAL A 788 -40.26 2.54 -9.89
N PRO A 789 -40.99 3.23 -10.78
CA PRO A 789 -41.93 4.27 -10.37
C PRO A 789 -43.11 3.66 -9.61
N CYS A 790 -43.40 4.20 -8.42
CA CYS A 790 -44.48 3.75 -7.54
C CYS A 790 -45.63 4.76 -7.53
N GLU A 791 -46.89 4.30 -7.39
CA GLU A 791 -48.06 5.19 -7.33
C GLU A 791 -48.09 6.07 -6.07
N VAL A 792 -47.56 5.53 -4.97
CA VAL A 792 -47.36 6.23 -3.70
C VAL A 792 -45.88 6.15 -3.36
N ASP A 793 -45.19 7.29 -3.33
CA ASP A 793 -43.77 7.34 -3.00
C ASP A 793 -43.54 7.09 -1.48
N PRO A 794 -42.86 5.99 -1.08
CA PRO A 794 -42.71 5.63 0.33
C PRO A 794 -41.73 6.54 1.08
N ALA A 795 -40.71 7.09 0.39
CA ALA A 795 -39.77 8.02 0.99
C ALA A 795 -40.42 9.40 1.22
N LEU A 796 -41.34 9.81 0.34
CA LEU A 796 -42.19 10.97 0.56
C LEU A 796 -43.14 10.75 1.76
N VAL A 797 -43.80 9.59 1.84
CA VAL A 797 -44.65 9.21 2.98
C VAL A 797 -43.88 9.29 4.30
N ALA A 798 -42.65 8.77 4.35
CA ALA A 798 -41.79 8.85 5.54
C ALA A 798 -41.37 10.30 5.87
N ALA A 799 -40.92 11.09 4.88
CA ALA A 799 -40.42 12.43 5.10
C ALA A 799 -41.50 13.48 5.43
N LEU A 800 -42.77 13.22 5.11
CA LEU A 800 -43.91 14.08 5.45
C LEU A 800 -44.17 14.21 6.97
N ALA A 801 -43.42 13.47 7.79
CA ALA A 801 -43.30 13.66 9.23
C ALA A 801 -42.33 14.81 9.66
N GLY A 802 -41.58 15.46 8.74
CA GLY A 802 -40.45 16.40 9.01
C GLY A 802 -40.49 17.83 8.38
N HIS A 803 -39.43 18.65 8.56
CA HIS A 803 -39.40 20.16 8.67
C HIS A 803 -38.19 20.82 7.94
N ARG A 804 -38.07 22.09 7.43
CA ARG A 804 -38.91 23.30 7.12
C ARG A 804 -38.24 24.23 6.02
N THR A 805 -38.98 24.74 4.99
CA THR A 805 -38.60 25.75 3.92
C THR A 805 -37.31 25.52 3.06
N GLY A 806 -36.95 26.13 1.90
CA GLY A 806 -37.47 27.09 0.86
C GLY A 806 -36.56 26.98 -0.42
N HIS A 807 -36.61 27.68 -1.58
CA HIS A 807 -37.55 28.62 -2.27
C HIS A 807 -37.65 28.31 -3.82
N ASN A 808 -37.78 29.24 -4.80
CA ASN A 808 -38.70 29.11 -5.98
C ASN A 808 -38.22 29.71 -7.37
N ASN A 809 -38.70 29.41 -8.62
CA ASN A 809 -39.84 28.66 -9.22
C ASN A 809 -39.65 28.04 -10.65
N ASN A 810 -40.40 26.94 -10.92
CA ASN A 810 -40.73 26.30 -12.22
C ASN A 810 -42.21 25.84 -12.36
N VAL A 811 -43.15 26.72 -12.73
CA VAL A 811 -44.62 26.51 -12.54
C VAL A 811 -45.21 25.19 -13.13
N HIS A 812 -44.68 24.64 -14.22
CA HIS A 812 -45.21 23.38 -14.79
C HIS A 812 -44.99 22.15 -13.87
N CYS A 813 -44.01 22.22 -12.96
CA CYS A 813 -43.73 21.17 -11.97
C CYS A 813 -44.86 20.98 -10.95
N LEU A 814 -45.82 21.92 -10.86
CA LEU A 814 -46.99 21.83 -9.97
C LEU A 814 -47.80 20.55 -10.17
N ALA A 815 -47.86 19.99 -11.39
CA ALA A 815 -48.61 18.76 -11.66
C ALA A 815 -48.11 17.58 -10.78
N LYS A 816 -46.81 17.27 -10.87
CA LYS A 816 -46.18 16.20 -10.08
C LYS A 816 -46.26 16.47 -8.58
N ALA A 817 -46.16 17.73 -8.16
CA ALA A 817 -46.34 18.13 -6.77
C ALA A 817 -47.77 17.85 -6.25
N ILE A 818 -48.80 18.24 -7.00
CA ILE A 818 -50.21 18.05 -6.60
C ILE A 818 -50.54 16.56 -6.49
N VAL A 819 -50.14 15.76 -7.48
CA VAL A 819 -50.44 14.31 -7.50
C VAL A 819 -49.71 13.58 -6.37
N GLN A 820 -48.38 13.68 -6.29
CA GLN A 820 -47.58 12.90 -5.33
C GLN A 820 -47.83 13.33 -3.88
N LEU A 821 -48.00 14.63 -3.60
CA LEU A 821 -48.39 15.08 -2.25
C LEU A 821 -49.79 14.58 -1.87
N SER A 822 -50.75 14.58 -2.80
CA SER A 822 -52.09 14.05 -2.52
C SER A 822 -52.04 12.56 -2.23
N ALA A 823 -51.36 11.77 -3.06
CA ALA A 823 -51.19 10.34 -2.86
C ALA A 823 -50.56 10.01 -1.50
N ALA A 824 -49.42 10.64 -1.17
CA ALA A 824 -48.73 10.41 0.09
C ALA A 824 -49.53 10.93 1.31
N LEU A 825 -50.11 12.13 1.26
CA LEU A 825 -50.89 12.68 2.37
C LEU A 825 -52.18 11.89 2.61
N PHE A 826 -52.92 11.49 1.58
CA PHE A 826 -54.15 10.73 1.77
C PHE A 826 -53.87 9.28 2.21
N THR A 827 -52.77 8.67 1.77
CA THR A 827 -52.29 7.39 2.32
C THR A 827 -51.99 7.50 3.82
N VAL A 828 -51.20 8.50 4.24
CA VAL A 828 -50.89 8.76 5.67
C VAL A 828 -52.14 8.95 6.53
N HIS A 829 -53.20 9.55 5.98
CA HIS A 829 -54.46 9.77 6.70
C HIS A 829 -55.52 8.68 6.44
N SER A 830 -55.17 7.56 5.79
CA SER A 830 -56.08 6.46 5.43
C SER A 830 -57.35 6.92 4.69
N LYS A 831 -57.16 7.77 3.67
CA LYS A 831 -58.24 8.33 2.84
C LYS A 831 -58.07 7.89 1.39
N ASN A 832 -59.20 7.67 0.71
CA ASN A 832 -59.20 7.43 -0.73
C ASN A 832 -58.62 8.65 -1.48
N ILE A 833 -57.61 8.39 -2.31
CA ILE A 833 -56.84 9.40 -3.05
C ILE A 833 -57.66 9.97 -4.23
N GLU A 834 -58.31 9.08 -4.98
CA GLU A 834 -59.08 9.36 -6.20
C GLU A 834 -60.22 10.37 -5.94
N THR A 835 -60.98 10.21 -4.85
CA THR A 835 -62.10 11.11 -4.54
C THR A 835 -61.65 12.54 -4.25
N HIS A 836 -60.52 12.71 -3.55
CA HIS A 836 -59.97 14.02 -3.23
C HIS A 836 -59.29 14.68 -4.44
N LEU A 837 -58.63 13.90 -5.31
CA LEU A 837 -58.10 14.40 -6.58
C LEU A 837 -59.21 14.81 -7.56
N LYS A 838 -60.33 14.06 -7.60
CA LYS A 838 -61.55 14.45 -8.36
C LYS A 838 -62.15 15.76 -7.84
N GLU A 839 -62.25 15.94 -6.52
CA GLU A 839 -62.73 17.19 -5.91
C GLU A 839 -61.82 18.38 -6.27
N PHE A 840 -60.49 18.18 -6.19
CA PHE A 840 -59.51 19.19 -6.60
C PHE A 840 -59.63 19.54 -8.09
N LEU A 841 -59.75 18.54 -8.96
CA LEU A 841 -59.89 18.75 -10.41
C LEU A 841 -61.14 19.58 -10.74
N LEU A 842 -62.28 19.25 -10.13
CA LEU A 842 -63.54 19.97 -10.33
C LEU A 842 -63.47 21.42 -9.82
N LEU A 843 -62.82 21.66 -8.67
CA LEU A 843 -62.57 23.00 -8.15
C LEU A 843 -61.64 23.81 -9.08
N ALA A 844 -60.52 23.23 -9.52
CA ALA A 844 -59.56 23.89 -10.41
C ALA A 844 -60.18 24.21 -11.78
N SER A 845 -60.90 23.28 -12.39
CA SER A 845 -61.64 23.49 -13.63
C SER A 845 -62.69 24.59 -13.47
N SER A 846 -63.47 24.59 -12.38
CA SER A 846 -64.45 25.63 -12.08
C SER A 846 -63.81 27.02 -11.95
N SER A 847 -62.63 27.14 -11.32
CA SER A 847 -61.93 28.41 -11.16
C SER A 847 -61.32 28.92 -12.48
N LEU A 848 -60.77 28.04 -13.32
CA LEU A 848 -60.21 28.44 -14.62
C LEU A 848 -61.28 28.81 -15.65
N LEU A 849 -62.45 28.17 -15.59
CA LEU A 849 -63.63 28.57 -16.39
C LEU A 849 -64.24 29.90 -15.92
N GLN A 850 -64.14 30.24 -14.63
CA GLN A 850 -64.51 31.56 -14.12
C GLN A 850 -63.51 32.64 -14.54
N LEU A 851 -62.19 32.35 -14.49
CA LEU A 851 -61.16 33.28 -14.96
C LEU A 851 -61.33 33.64 -16.45
N ALA A 852 -61.81 32.71 -17.27
CA ALA A 852 -62.12 32.93 -18.69
C ALA A 852 -63.25 33.96 -18.94
N GLN A 853 -63.93 34.43 -17.90
CA GLN A 853 -65.02 35.41 -17.97
C GLN A 853 -64.63 36.78 -17.39
N GLU A 854 -63.41 36.95 -16.86
CA GLU A 854 -62.96 38.27 -16.39
C GLU A 854 -62.62 39.21 -17.56
N PRO A 855 -62.95 40.51 -17.47
CA PRO A 855 -62.66 41.49 -18.52
C PRO A 855 -61.21 42.01 -18.50
N ASP A 856 -60.41 41.69 -17.48
CA ASP A 856 -59.07 42.24 -17.30
C ASP A 856 -58.00 41.50 -18.13
N LYS A 857 -57.59 42.13 -19.23
CA LYS A 857 -56.54 41.66 -20.13
C LYS A 857 -55.17 41.46 -19.45
N ALA A 858 -54.89 42.11 -18.32
CA ALA A 858 -53.65 41.90 -17.58
C ALA A 858 -53.63 40.51 -16.91
N ARG A 859 -54.77 40.07 -16.34
CA ARG A 859 -54.93 38.75 -15.73
C ARG A 859 -55.03 37.62 -16.74
N LEU A 860 -55.64 37.87 -17.89
CA LEU A 860 -55.76 36.89 -18.99
C LEU A 860 -54.43 36.59 -19.70
N ARG A 861 -53.37 37.38 -19.50
CA ARG A 861 -52.13 37.36 -20.31
C ARG A 861 -51.50 35.98 -20.51
N ASN A 862 -51.51 35.12 -19.48
CA ASN A 862 -50.91 33.79 -19.51
C ASN A 862 -51.98 32.67 -19.43
N GLN A 863 -53.25 32.98 -19.65
CA GLN A 863 -54.38 32.07 -19.37
C GLN A 863 -54.25 30.74 -20.12
N ASP A 864 -53.93 30.77 -21.42
CA ASP A 864 -53.77 29.56 -22.24
C ASP A 864 -52.76 28.59 -21.61
N SER A 865 -51.57 29.10 -21.25
CA SER A 865 -50.50 28.32 -20.61
C SER A 865 -50.88 27.79 -19.22
N ILE A 866 -51.68 28.53 -18.46
CA ILE A 866 -52.19 28.08 -17.14
C ILE A 866 -53.25 26.99 -17.32
N VAL A 867 -54.11 27.09 -18.33
CA VAL A 867 -55.13 26.09 -18.65
C VAL A 867 -54.51 24.73 -18.99
N LEU A 868 -53.33 24.70 -19.63
CA LEU A 868 -52.57 23.47 -19.88
C LEU A 868 -52.14 22.72 -18.60
N LEU A 869 -52.09 23.37 -17.43
CA LEU A 869 -51.78 22.69 -16.17
C LEU A 869 -52.82 21.61 -15.82
N LEU A 870 -54.10 21.79 -16.17
CA LEU A 870 -55.12 20.76 -15.95
C LEU A 870 -54.81 19.46 -16.71
N HIS A 871 -54.34 19.58 -17.95
CA HIS A 871 -53.94 18.43 -18.76
C HIS A 871 -52.68 17.77 -18.20
N LEU A 872 -51.70 18.55 -17.73
CA LEU A 872 -50.49 18.02 -17.08
C LEU A 872 -50.81 17.30 -15.77
N ILE A 873 -51.71 17.82 -14.94
CA ILE A 873 -52.15 17.19 -13.67
C ILE A 873 -52.81 15.82 -13.94
N VAL A 874 -53.60 15.70 -15.00
CA VAL A 874 -54.28 14.45 -15.37
C VAL A 874 -53.32 13.47 -16.06
N ALA A 875 -52.39 13.94 -16.89
CA ALA A 875 -51.38 13.10 -17.54
C ALA A 875 -50.32 12.55 -16.55
N GLU A 876 -50.13 13.20 -15.40
CA GLU A 876 -49.19 12.84 -14.34
C GLU A 876 -49.83 11.97 -13.24
N SER A 877 -51.13 11.64 -13.33
CA SER A 877 -51.87 10.93 -12.28
C SER A 877 -52.43 9.59 -12.77
N SER A 878 -52.12 8.49 -12.09
CA SER A 878 -52.83 7.22 -12.30
C SER A 878 -54.28 7.24 -11.78
N PHE A 879 -54.60 8.19 -10.87
CA PHE A 879 -55.90 8.33 -10.23
C PHE A 879 -56.90 9.23 -10.99
N LEU A 880 -56.52 9.84 -12.12
CA LEU A 880 -57.38 10.74 -12.91
C LEU A 880 -57.35 10.36 -14.39
N THR A 881 -58.53 10.30 -15.02
CA THR A 881 -58.63 9.99 -16.46
C THR A 881 -59.03 11.21 -17.29
N LEU A 882 -58.75 11.17 -18.60
CA LEU A 882 -59.17 12.21 -19.53
C LEU A 882 -60.70 12.32 -19.63
N ASP A 883 -61.45 11.25 -19.37
CA ASP A 883 -62.92 11.27 -19.31
C ASP A 883 -63.43 12.07 -18.10
N MET A 884 -62.76 11.95 -16.95
CA MET A 884 -63.03 12.78 -15.77
C MET A 884 -62.76 14.26 -16.08
N LEU A 885 -61.67 14.55 -16.79
CA LEU A 885 -61.32 15.91 -17.22
C LEU A 885 -62.37 16.50 -18.17
N GLU A 886 -62.77 15.79 -19.22
CA GLU A 886 -63.78 16.27 -20.19
C GLU A 886 -65.12 16.57 -19.50
N SER A 887 -65.47 15.80 -18.45
CA SER A 887 -66.70 16.02 -17.67
C SER A 887 -66.76 17.36 -16.91
N CYS A 888 -65.60 17.99 -16.63
CA CYS A 888 -65.53 19.26 -15.91
C CYS A 888 -64.78 20.40 -16.65
N PHE A 889 -64.04 20.09 -17.72
CA PHE A 889 -63.30 21.06 -18.54
C PHE A 889 -63.15 20.59 -20.00
N PRO A 890 -63.84 21.20 -20.98
CA PRO A 890 -63.83 20.71 -22.37
C PRO A 890 -62.45 20.77 -23.03
N TYR A 891 -61.99 19.64 -23.57
CA TYR A 891 -60.69 19.49 -24.23
C TYR A 891 -60.53 20.36 -25.49
N VAL A 892 -61.64 20.86 -26.05
CA VAL A 892 -61.61 21.88 -27.11
C VAL A 892 -60.88 23.15 -26.65
N LEU A 893 -60.99 23.53 -25.37
CA LEU A 893 -60.27 24.67 -24.79
C LEU A 893 -58.76 24.37 -24.68
N LEU A 894 -58.41 23.19 -24.16
CA LEU A 894 -57.01 22.72 -24.07
C LEU A 894 -56.34 22.67 -25.44
N ARG A 895 -57.03 22.12 -26.45
CA ARG A 895 -56.56 22.06 -27.84
C ARG A 895 -56.34 23.45 -28.46
N ASN A 896 -57.19 24.42 -28.12
CA ASN A 896 -57.03 25.80 -28.59
C ASN A 896 -55.86 26.51 -27.87
N ALA A 897 -55.73 26.33 -26.55
CA ALA A 897 -54.60 26.83 -25.76
C ALA A 897 -53.25 26.28 -26.27
N PHE A 898 -53.13 24.96 -26.47
CA PHE A 898 -51.98 24.34 -27.13
C PHE A 898 -51.70 24.98 -28.50
N ARG A 899 -52.74 25.19 -29.31
CA ARG A 899 -52.60 25.81 -30.64
C ARG A 899 -52.18 27.29 -30.57
N GLN A 900 -52.48 28.01 -29.49
CA GLN A 900 -52.01 29.39 -29.26
C GLN A 900 -50.55 29.39 -28.80
N VAL A 901 -50.20 28.62 -27.77
CA VAL A 901 -48.82 28.50 -27.27
C VAL A 901 -47.84 28.00 -28.35
N CYS A 902 -48.26 27.08 -29.22
CA CYS A 902 -47.46 26.63 -30.37
C CYS A 902 -47.54 27.52 -31.62
N ARG A 903 -48.30 28.63 -31.59
CA ARG A 903 -48.40 29.62 -32.69
C ARG A 903 -47.69 30.93 -32.41
N GLU A 904 -47.45 31.29 -31.16
CA GLU A 904 -46.54 32.38 -30.88
C GLU A 904 -45.14 32.02 -31.42
N PRO A 905 -44.56 32.80 -32.35
CA PRO A 905 -43.17 32.61 -32.69
C PRO A 905 -42.33 32.95 -31.45
N PRO A 906 -41.16 32.30 -31.23
CA PRO A 906 -40.28 32.64 -30.11
C PRO A 906 -39.91 34.12 -30.15
N GLY A 907 -40.58 34.89 -29.30
CA GLY A 907 -40.79 36.31 -29.51
C GLY A 907 -39.62 37.13 -29.01
N ARG A 908 -38.81 37.65 -29.96
CA ARG A 908 -37.88 38.77 -29.81
C ARG A 908 -37.31 38.94 -28.39
N ALA A 909 -36.14 38.37 -28.13
CA ALA A 909 -35.24 38.98 -27.16
C ALA A 909 -35.09 40.48 -27.49
N PRO A 910 -35.06 41.38 -26.49
CA PRO A 910 -34.58 42.74 -26.73
C PRO A 910 -33.13 42.66 -27.23
N PRO A 911 -32.64 43.64 -28.02
CA PRO A 911 -31.24 43.72 -28.33
C PRO A 911 -30.46 44.11 -27.08
N HIS A 912 -29.48 43.28 -26.72
CA HIS A 912 -28.59 43.35 -25.55
C HIS A 912 -29.23 42.82 -24.26
#